data_AF-A0A395H6Y7-F1
#
_entry.id   AF-A0A395H6Y7-F1
#
_cell.length_a   1.000
_cell.length_b   1.000
_cell.length_c   1.000
_cell.angle_alpha   90.00
_cell.angle_beta   90.00
_cell.angle_gamma   90.00
#
_symmetry.space_group_name_H-M   'P 1'
#
loop_
_entity.id
_entity.type
_entity.pdbx_description
1 polymer ?
#
loop_
_entity_poly.entity_id
_entity_poly.type
_entity_poly.pdbx_seq_one_letter_code
_entity_poly.pdbx_strand_id
1 'polypeptide(L)'
;MLGPLELSLFPSCYDCLAWSADGELAIAAGEYIQILTPKNTVGQSEFDSTQSPITNWHSSRFRVNVFTNNEWPTIDPQNRDNFSLGAEQSISTVVALAWSPPGLAKYRRCVLAVLTSNLILSLYEPVGLQRKWTRVAIVNDALGNHFKSSIQDEALNLRKSNIRSFAWSPPLKLTATETASPYTVLPTESRWGWHLLSVANDDNDVIFLNVQRSPAELSTLYETGVLSVTALPETEENYSQLQPSSIFAKILKSKVKVLSMSWGPWLHALAKSQKNSASGYLAVTHGTTLRVLQLDVDLPSRSRGTNIELQTKLDATSKETTSAVCHEDLSGYHFSGPLAWLHTDDSPTLCLAAGILTGLLLINFPKKNQKGARSSGRAQVQELPFYETSKTETGASTPRHLEPITAMLVTTDTATQTPVLYGATAGGYIGAVPFHHGKNEASILPVPWQGQLDDIREKFDFDRDLGGLAVARAWGLTSYNGMVAAGITVHPGDMIEYRTAAEERLTIIISPDASQSDGATSETVDNSPDLQHRRESVLGYILHFEDNDEIRQPLSSKILYAAACCTIVESTNTALLYQAHKVLVRLATATGADVTDELSKCSISKNKIASKSAEALDGPGGQMFERCDICDAGIDWYSSQEAQCATGHIFVRCGVTSLAIQDPGASKLCSSCGREYLNEDGIESFEPDLQDTCRMLFDAFDTCVYCNGKYQV
;
A
#
# COMPACT_ATOMS: atom_id res chain seq x y z
N MET A 1 9.68 -9.62 23.43
CA MET A 1 8.38 -9.01 23.03
C MET A 1 8.41 -7.51 23.31
N LEU A 2 7.97 -6.69 22.37
CA LEU A 2 7.72 -5.26 22.63
C LEU A 2 6.51 -5.15 23.57
N GLY A 3 6.62 -4.38 24.65
CA GLY A 3 5.49 -4.16 25.56
C GLY A 3 4.34 -3.43 24.85
N PRO A 4 3.10 -3.51 25.40
CA PRO A 4 1.93 -2.86 24.81
C PRO A 4 2.14 -1.35 24.71
N LEU A 5 1.66 -0.76 23.61
CA LEU A 5 1.78 0.66 23.33
C LEU A 5 0.52 1.39 23.77
N GLU A 6 0.59 2.20 24.82
CA GLU A 6 -0.53 3.02 25.27
C GLU A 6 -0.53 4.41 24.61
N LEU A 7 -1.67 4.80 24.04
CA LEU A 7 -1.89 6.08 23.37
C LEU A 7 -3.05 6.83 24.00
N SER A 8 -2.91 8.14 24.18
CA SER A 8 -3.95 9.04 24.71
C SER A 8 -4.94 9.47 23.62
N LEU A 9 -5.69 8.50 23.09
CA LEU A 9 -6.72 8.68 22.07
C LEU A 9 -7.80 7.60 22.17
N PHE A 10 -8.97 7.85 21.55
CA PHE A 10 -10.05 6.89 21.43
C PHE A 10 -10.37 6.59 19.96
N PRO A 11 -10.58 5.31 19.58
CA PRO A 11 -10.98 4.93 18.23
C PRO A 11 -12.29 5.58 17.78
N SER A 12 -12.37 6.09 16.55
CA SER A 12 -13.63 6.66 16.01
C SER A 12 -14.45 5.72 15.14
N CYS A 13 -13.88 4.58 14.74
CA CYS A 13 -14.54 3.63 13.86
C CYS A 13 -14.13 2.20 14.20
N TYR A 14 -14.88 1.25 13.65
CA TYR A 14 -14.43 -0.14 13.55
C TYR A 14 -13.33 -0.25 12.50
N ASP A 15 -12.49 -1.26 12.65
CA ASP A 15 -11.26 -1.44 11.90
C ASP A 15 -10.35 -0.18 11.91
N CYS A 16 -10.17 0.41 13.09
CA CYS A 16 -9.50 1.71 13.25
C CYS A 16 -7.98 1.70 13.01
N LEU A 17 -7.39 0.55 12.69
CA LEU A 17 -5.96 0.37 12.49
C LEU A 17 -5.66 -0.06 11.05
N ALA A 18 -4.65 0.54 10.44
CA ALA A 18 -4.08 0.01 9.20
C ALA A 18 -2.57 0.13 9.20
N TRP A 19 -1.87 -0.98 8.90
CA TRP A 19 -0.42 -1.01 8.75
C TRP A 19 -0.06 -1.03 7.27
N SER A 20 0.79 -0.09 6.84
CA SER A 20 1.25 -0.04 5.46
C SER A 20 2.32 -1.10 5.18
N ALA A 21 2.49 -1.44 3.90
CA ALA A 21 3.64 -2.21 3.43
C ALA A 21 4.99 -1.48 3.63
N ASP A 22 4.96 -0.19 4.00
CA ASP A 22 6.13 0.63 4.34
C ASP A 22 6.48 0.58 5.84
N GLY A 23 5.70 -0.14 6.65
CA GLY A 23 5.90 -0.25 8.09
C GLY A 23 5.30 0.89 8.91
N GLU A 24 4.58 1.82 8.29
CA GLU A 24 3.86 2.91 8.98
C GLU A 24 2.48 2.43 9.45
N LEU A 25 2.17 2.58 10.75
CA LEU A 25 0.90 2.21 11.38
C LEU A 25 0.01 3.45 11.53
N ALA A 26 -1.18 3.42 10.94
CA ALA A 26 -2.18 4.47 11.02
C ALA A 26 -3.32 4.09 11.98
N ILE A 27 -3.76 5.05 12.77
CA ILE A 27 -4.83 4.90 13.77
C ILE A 27 -5.86 6.02 13.59
N ALA A 28 -7.14 5.67 13.44
CA ALA A 28 -8.25 6.62 13.42
C ALA A 28 -8.68 7.03 14.83
N ALA A 29 -8.72 8.34 15.09
CA ALA A 29 -9.06 8.90 16.39
C ALA A 29 -9.87 10.21 16.27
N GLY A 30 -11.17 10.08 16.04
CA GLY A 30 -12.11 11.20 15.95
C GLY A 30 -11.87 12.01 14.69
N GLU A 31 -11.45 13.27 14.85
CA GLU A 31 -11.06 14.15 13.74
C GLU A 31 -9.58 14.01 13.35
N TYR A 32 -8.82 13.13 14.01
CA TYR A 32 -7.39 12.95 13.81
C TYR A 32 -7.04 11.57 13.27
N ILE A 33 -5.88 11.53 12.62
CA ILE A 33 -5.13 10.30 12.39
C ILE A 33 -3.79 10.41 13.11
N GLN A 34 -3.44 9.35 13.82
CA GLN A 34 -2.12 9.15 14.39
C GLN A 34 -1.35 8.18 13.51
N ILE A 35 -0.17 8.59 13.04
CA ILE A 35 0.78 7.75 12.30
C ILE A 35 1.96 7.44 13.21
N LEU A 36 2.27 6.16 13.34
CA LEU A 36 3.45 5.66 14.02
C LEU A 36 4.41 5.07 12.98
N THR A 37 5.61 5.63 12.88
CA THR A 37 6.67 5.15 12.00
C THR A 37 7.79 4.57 12.87
N PRO A 38 8.24 3.32 12.64
CA PRO A 38 9.30 2.73 13.45
C PRO A 38 10.62 3.48 13.23
N LYS A 39 11.39 3.67 14.31
CA LYS A 39 12.74 4.24 14.22
C LYS A 39 13.71 3.17 13.73
N ASN A 40 14.49 3.47 12.70
CA ASN A 40 15.59 2.60 12.28
C ASN A 40 16.75 2.73 13.26
N THR A 41 16.92 1.74 14.14
CA THR A 41 18.03 1.65 15.09
C THR A 41 19.28 1.06 14.42
N VAL A 42 19.65 1.54 13.24
CA VAL A 42 20.94 1.18 12.65
C VAL A 42 22.01 1.94 13.41
N GLY A 43 22.60 1.31 14.43
CA GLY A 43 23.76 1.83 15.18
C GLY A 43 23.59 2.08 16.69
N GLN A 44 22.42 1.88 17.28
CA GLN A 44 22.25 1.93 18.74
C GLN A 44 22.29 0.53 19.33
N SER A 45 23.50 -0.01 19.49
CA SER A 45 23.76 -1.16 20.35
C SER A 45 23.67 -0.71 21.81
N GLU A 46 22.47 -0.69 22.38
CA GLU A 46 22.21 -0.80 23.82
C GLU A 46 20.68 -0.83 24.00
N PHE A 47 20.11 -2.04 24.04
CA PHE A 47 18.73 -2.27 24.45
C PHE A 47 18.63 -1.95 25.95
N ASP A 48 18.28 -0.71 26.29
CA ASP A 48 17.94 -0.32 27.64
C ASP A 48 16.49 -0.72 27.90
N SER A 49 16.26 -1.81 28.64
CA SER A 49 14.94 -2.39 28.94
C SER A 49 14.02 -1.50 29.79
N THR A 50 14.49 -0.29 30.11
CA THR A 50 13.82 0.72 30.94
C THR A 50 13.09 1.80 30.12
N GLN A 51 13.29 1.86 28.79
CA GLN A 51 12.63 2.87 27.95
C GLN A 51 11.20 2.45 27.55
N SER A 52 10.26 3.40 27.60
CA SER A 52 8.87 3.17 27.20
C SER A 52 8.77 2.76 25.73
N PRO A 53 7.99 1.74 25.33
CA PRO A 53 7.94 1.22 23.95
C PRO A 53 7.66 2.29 22.87
N ILE A 54 6.98 3.38 23.24
CA ILE A 54 6.65 4.50 22.35
C ILE A 54 7.89 5.29 21.89
N THR A 55 9.00 5.25 22.63
CA THR A 55 10.23 5.99 22.25
C THR A 55 10.87 5.42 20.99
N ASN A 56 10.54 4.17 20.63
CA ASN A 56 11.00 3.51 19.41
C ASN A 56 10.20 3.90 18.16
N TRP A 57 9.20 4.77 18.31
CA TRP A 57 8.35 5.23 17.21
C TRP A 57 8.47 6.74 17.01
N HIS A 58 8.56 7.17 15.75
CA HIS A 58 8.21 8.53 15.37
C HIS A 58 6.69 8.63 15.28
N SER A 59 6.15 9.65 15.93
CA SER A 59 4.71 9.83 16.09
C SER A 59 4.29 11.13 15.42
N SER A 60 3.39 11.05 14.44
CA SER A 60 2.83 12.18 13.72
C SER A 60 1.31 12.19 13.85
N ARG A 61 0.72 13.35 14.10
CA ARG A 61 -0.72 13.52 14.23
C ARG A 61 -1.19 14.67 13.35
N PHE A 62 -2.25 14.45 12.60
CA PHE A 62 -2.86 15.48 11.76
C PHE A 62 -4.39 15.40 11.80
N ARG A 63 -5.05 16.53 11.53
CA ARG A 63 -6.51 16.63 11.43
C ARG A 63 -6.97 16.33 10.02
N VAL A 64 -8.09 15.62 9.89
CA VAL A 64 -8.69 15.28 8.60
C VAL A 64 -9.95 16.10 8.27
N ASN A 65 -10.56 16.73 9.29
CA ASN A 65 -11.81 17.47 9.17
C ASN A 65 -11.65 18.92 8.70
N VAL A 66 -10.42 19.36 8.42
CA VAL A 66 -10.14 20.71 7.95
C VAL A 66 -10.19 20.69 6.42
N PHE A 67 -11.27 21.19 5.84
CA PHE A 67 -11.46 21.34 4.41
C PHE A 67 -11.40 22.82 4.02
N THR A 68 -10.77 23.11 2.89
CA THR A 68 -10.91 24.40 2.22
C THR A 68 -12.26 24.48 1.53
N ASN A 69 -12.74 25.70 1.24
CA ASN A 69 -14.00 25.89 0.52
C ASN A 69 -13.98 25.31 -0.91
N ASN A 70 -12.79 25.12 -1.49
CA ASN A 70 -12.66 24.47 -2.81
C ASN A 70 -12.82 22.94 -2.70
N GLU A 71 -12.36 22.36 -1.60
CA GLU A 71 -12.42 20.91 -1.35
C GLU A 71 -13.81 20.47 -0.88
N TRP A 72 -14.49 21.30 -0.07
CA TRP A 72 -15.84 21.05 0.40
C TRP A 72 -16.63 22.36 0.40
N PRO A 73 -17.33 22.67 -0.70
CA PRO A 73 -18.12 23.89 -0.81
C PRO A 73 -19.36 23.83 0.07
N THR A 74 -19.94 24.99 0.35
CA THR A 74 -21.22 25.08 1.07
C THR A 74 -22.32 24.38 0.26
N ILE A 75 -23.00 23.42 0.89
CA ILE A 75 -24.10 22.67 0.31
C ILE A 75 -25.41 23.27 0.81
N ASP A 76 -26.29 23.67 -0.11
CA ASP A 76 -27.65 24.11 0.25
C ASP A 76 -28.51 22.92 0.71
N PRO A 77 -29.51 23.13 1.60
CA PRO A 77 -30.36 22.05 2.11
C PRO A 77 -31.00 21.23 1.00
N GLN A 78 -30.74 19.92 1.01
CA GLN A 78 -31.21 19.02 -0.04
C GLN A 78 -32.67 18.59 0.18
N ASN A 79 -33.32 18.13 -0.88
CA ASN A 79 -34.65 17.56 -0.80
C ASN A 79 -34.67 16.24 0.01
N ARG A 80 -35.85 15.77 0.41
CA ARG A 80 -36.01 14.55 1.22
C ARG A 80 -35.30 13.30 0.64
N ASP A 81 -35.25 13.18 -0.68
CA ASP A 81 -34.74 11.99 -1.35
C ASP A 81 -33.21 12.00 -1.46
N ASN A 82 -32.61 13.19 -1.55
CA ASN A 82 -31.16 13.42 -1.67
C ASN A 82 -30.50 13.89 -0.37
N PHE A 83 -31.28 14.23 0.66
CA PHE A 83 -30.78 14.66 1.96
C PHE A 83 -29.87 13.61 2.59
N SER A 84 -28.70 14.06 3.04
CA SER A 84 -27.70 13.22 3.70
C SER A 84 -27.15 13.91 4.94
N LEU A 85 -27.45 13.33 6.11
CA LEU A 85 -26.96 13.83 7.39
C LEU A 85 -25.43 13.94 7.41
N GLY A 86 -24.76 12.97 6.79
CA GLY A 86 -23.30 12.99 6.62
C GLY A 86 -22.87 14.22 5.83
N ALA A 87 -23.32 14.33 4.58
CA ALA A 87 -22.86 15.37 3.67
C ALA A 87 -23.20 16.81 4.13
N GLU A 88 -24.32 17.01 4.83
CA GLU A 88 -24.81 18.36 5.16
C GLU A 88 -24.52 18.82 6.60
N GLN A 89 -24.38 17.90 7.57
CA GLN A 89 -24.31 18.25 9.00
C GLN A 89 -23.16 17.59 9.76
N SER A 90 -22.34 16.78 9.09
CA SER A 90 -21.29 16.05 9.79
C SER A 90 -20.15 16.95 10.28
N ILE A 91 -19.59 16.57 11.43
CA ILE A 91 -18.34 17.12 11.98
C ILE A 91 -17.08 16.50 11.35
N SER A 92 -17.24 15.62 10.35
CA SER A 92 -16.18 15.04 9.51
C SER A 92 -15.12 14.22 10.26
N THR A 93 -15.55 13.41 11.23
CA THR A 93 -14.72 12.38 11.88
C THR A 93 -14.30 11.27 10.91
N VAL A 94 -13.18 10.61 11.21
CA VAL A 94 -12.71 9.43 10.46
C VAL A 94 -13.66 8.25 10.70
N VAL A 95 -14.16 7.66 9.61
CA VAL A 95 -15.05 6.48 9.64
C VAL A 95 -14.44 5.23 9.04
N ALA A 96 -13.40 5.37 8.19
CA ALA A 96 -12.61 4.26 7.67
C ALA A 96 -11.26 4.78 7.15
N LEU A 97 -10.23 3.93 7.18
CA LEU A 97 -8.93 4.21 6.59
C LEU A 97 -8.30 2.94 6.01
N ALA A 98 -7.52 3.08 4.95
CA ALA A 98 -6.73 1.98 4.42
C ALA A 98 -5.55 2.50 3.59
N TRP A 99 -4.44 1.77 3.64
CA TRP A 99 -3.29 2.06 2.80
C TRP A 99 -3.49 1.52 1.38
N SER A 100 -3.04 2.27 0.38
CA SER A 100 -2.91 1.75 -0.96
C SER A 100 -1.86 0.62 -1.01
N PRO A 101 -1.92 -0.27 -2.02
CA PRO A 101 -0.77 -1.08 -2.36
C PRO A 101 0.47 -0.19 -2.59
N PRO A 102 1.68 -0.71 -2.34
CA PRO A 102 2.89 0.06 -2.58
C PRO A 102 3.04 0.41 -4.07
N GLY A 103 3.73 1.50 -4.37
CA GLY A 103 4.00 1.95 -5.74
C GLY A 103 3.29 3.24 -6.15
N LEU A 104 2.30 3.69 -5.38
CA LEU A 104 1.43 4.80 -5.75
C LEU A 104 1.98 6.18 -5.32
N ALA A 105 2.54 6.29 -4.12
CA ALA A 105 3.11 7.54 -3.62
C ALA A 105 4.51 7.81 -4.20
N LYS A 106 5.03 9.01 -3.93
CA LYS A 106 6.44 9.34 -4.24
C LYS A 106 7.38 8.28 -3.66
N TYR A 107 8.43 7.94 -4.42
CA TYR A 107 9.36 6.86 -4.07
C TYR A 107 8.69 5.48 -3.91
N ARG A 108 7.59 5.26 -4.64
CA ARG A 108 6.83 4.00 -4.67
C ARG A 108 6.30 3.57 -3.30
N ARG A 109 6.04 4.54 -2.43
CA ARG A 109 5.43 4.32 -1.11
C ARG A 109 3.91 4.11 -1.21
N CYS A 110 3.29 3.81 -0.08
CA CYS A 110 1.85 3.73 0.09
C CYS A 110 1.23 5.13 0.28
N VAL A 111 -0.01 5.28 -0.16
CA VAL A 111 -0.87 6.44 0.10
C VAL A 111 -1.91 6.05 1.14
N LEU A 112 -2.22 6.94 2.08
CA LEU A 112 -3.29 6.70 3.04
C LEU A 112 -4.61 7.22 2.49
N ALA A 113 -5.59 6.34 2.29
CA ALA A 113 -6.96 6.71 1.98
C ALA A 113 -7.77 6.83 3.27
N VAL A 114 -8.53 7.92 3.41
CA VAL A 114 -9.30 8.24 4.61
C VAL A 114 -10.70 8.64 4.20
N LEU A 115 -11.70 7.91 4.70
CA LEU A 115 -13.10 8.27 4.58
C LEU A 115 -13.55 8.99 5.85
N THR A 116 -14.21 10.12 5.66
CA THR A 116 -14.76 10.93 6.74
C THR A 116 -16.29 10.87 6.76
N SER A 117 -16.91 11.16 7.91
CA SER A 117 -18.36 11.03 8.11
C SER A 117 -19.20 12.01 7.30
N ASN A 118 -18.59 13.00 6.65
CA ASN A 118 -19.22 13.83 5.62
C ASN A 118 -19.26 13.17 4.23
N LEU A 119 -18.89 11.89 4.13
CA LEU A 119 -18.89 11.07 2.91
C LEU A 119 -17.81 11.47 1.88
N ILE A 120 -16.74 12.13 2.34
CA ILE A 120 -15.58 12.49 1.53
C ILE A 120 -14.44 11.50 1.74
N LEU A 121 -13.97 10.89 0.65
CA LEU A 121 -12.79 10.04 0.59
C LEU A 121 -11.58 10.86 0.11
N SER A 122 -10.60 11.01 0.97
CA SER A 122 -9.39 11.80 0.74
C SER A 122 -8.15 10.91 0.71
N LEU A 123 -7.19 11.26 -0.14
CA LEU A 123 -5.85 10.66 -0.17
C LEU A 123 -4.85 11.56 0.54
N TYR A 124 -3.99 10.97 1.37
CA TYR A 124 -2.95 11.65 2.14
C TYR A 124 -1.59 11.03 1.87
N GLU A 125 -0.58 11.89 1.72
CA GLU A 125 0.83 11.50 1.68
C GLU A 125 1.68 12.52 2.46
N PRO A 126 2.88 12.14 2.92
CA PRO A 126 3.83 13.09 3.50
C PRO A 126 4.49 13.93 2.39
N VAL A 127 4.31 15.25 2.43
CA VAL A 127 4.85 16.19 1.44
C VAL A 127 5.90 17.11 2.06
N GLY A 128 6.90 17.48 1.25
CA GLY A 128 7.97 18.41 1.60
C GLY A 128 9.04 17.81 2.51
N LEU A 129 10.08 18.60 2.79
CA LEU A 129 11.24 18.19 3.60
C LEU A 129 10.87 17.83 5.05
N GLN A 130 9.81 18.45 5.58
CA GLN A 130 9.32 18.17 6.94
C GLN A 130 8.42 16.92 7.00
N ARG A 131 8.18 16.24 5.87
CA ARG A 131 7.29 15.07 5.73
C ARG A 131 5.93 15.28 6.39
N LYS A 132 5.37 16.48 6.23
CA LYS A 132 4.06 16.81 6.81
C LYS A 132 2.98 16.09 6.02
N TRP A 133 2.13 15.36 6.71
CA TRP A 133 0.97 14.72 6.11
C TRP A 133 -0.01 15.76 5.59
N THR A 134 -0.31 15.70 4.29
CA THR A 134 -1.21 16.64 3.62
C THR A 134 -2.21 15.89 2.76
N ARG A 135 -3.42 16.43 2.65
CA ARG A 135 -4.42 15.95 1.69
C ARG A 135 -3.93 16.28 0.28
N VAL A 136 -3.80 15.27 -0.57
CA VAL A 136 -3.26 15.41 -1.94
C VAL A 136 -4.28 15.14 -3.03
N ALA A 137 -5.40 14.49 -2.69
CA ALA A 137 -6.54 14.35 -3.60
C ALA A 137 -7.84 14.08 -2.84
N ILE A 138 -8.97 14.40 -3.50
CA ILE A 138 -10.32 14.05 -3.09
C ILE A 138 -10.94 13.20 -4.19
N VAL A 139 -11.29 11.95 -3.87
CA VAL A 139 -11.81 10.99 -4.85
C VAL A 139 -13.20 11.39 -5.34
N ASN A 140 -13.98 12.06 -4.49
CA ASN A 140 -15.33 12.55 -4.80
C ASN A 140 -15.37 13.45 -6.05
N ASP A 141 -14.31 14.21 -6.32
CA ASP A 141 -14.23 15.12 -7.47
C ASP A 141 -14.28 14.35 -8.79
N ALA A 142 -13.59 13.20 -8.86
CA ALA A 142 -13.60 12.34 -10.03
C ALA A 142 -15.00 11.75 -10.29
N LEU A 143 -15.72 11.36 -9.24
CA LEU A 143 -17.10 10.87 -9.34
C LEU A 143 -18.06 11.99 -9.77
N GLY A 144 -17.94 13.17 -9.16
CA GLY A 144 -18.75 14.33 -9.50
C GLY A 144 -18.58 14.74 -10.96
N ASN A 145 -17.34 14.75 -11.47
CA ASN A 145 -17.05 15.03 -12.87
C ASN A 145 -17.61 13.95 -13.81
N HIS A 146 -17.48 12.68 -13.44
CA HIS A 146 -18.00 11.57 -14.22
C HIS A 146 -19.54 11.64 -14.34
N PHE A 147 -20.26 11.79 -13.23
CA PHE A 147 -21.72 11.79 -13.23
C PHE A 147 -22.33 13.08 -13.78
N LYS A 148 -21.66 14.23 -13.64
CA LYS A 148 -22.11 15.50 -14.23
C LYS A 148 -22.25 15.44 -15.77
N SER A 149 -21.50 14.55 -16.43
CA SER A 149 -21.63 14.33 -17.87
C SER A 149 -22.97 13.70 -18.30
N SER A 150 -23.63 12.97 -17.38
CA SER A 150 -24.85 12.20 -17.65
C SER A 150 -26.06 12.67 -16.84
N ILE A 151 -25.86 13.38 -15.73
CA ILE A 151 -26.89 13.80 -14.79
C ILE A 151 -26.92 15.32 -14.70
N GLN A 152 -28.07 15.90 -15.04
CA GLN A 152 -28.29 17.36 -14.95
C GLN A 152 -28.76 17.81 -13.56
N ASP A 153 -29.36 16.92 -12.77
CA ASP A 153 -29.79 17.21 -11.40
C ASP A 153 -28.57 17.29 -10.46
N GLU A 154 -28.25 18.49 -10.00
CA GLU A 154 -27.12 18.75 -9.11
C GLU A 154 -27.23 17.99 -7.79
N ALA A 155 -28.45 17.84 -7.25
CA ALA A 155 -28.69 17.13 -5.98
C ALA A 155 -28.41 15.64 -6.11
N LEU A 156 -28.85 15.03 -7.23
CA LEU A 156 -28.56 13.63 -7.52
C LEU A 156 -27.07 13.42 -7.84
N ASN A 157 -26.44 14.36 -8.55
CA ASN A 157 -25.01 14.31 -8.83
C ASN A 157 -24.18 14.34 -7.54
N LEU A 158 -24.54 15.20 -6.59
CA LEU A 158 -23.91 15.26 -5.26
C LEU A 158 -24.09 13.94 -4.50
N ARG A 159 -25.30 13.37 -4.50
CA ARG A 159 -25.54 12.07 -3.88
C ARG A 159 -24.70 10.95 -4.50
N LYS A 160 -24.51 10.95 -5.82
CA LYS A 160 -23.69 9.95 -6.51
C LYS A 160 -22.18 10.16 -6.35
N SER A 161 -21.73 11.37 -6.00
CA SER A 161 -20.32 11.64 -5.69
C SER A 161 -19.95 11.34 -4.24
N ASN A 162 -20.92 11.35 -3.31
CA ASN A 162 -20.71 10.99 -1.90
C ASN A 162 -20.35 9.51 -1.74
N ILE A 163 -19.27 9.21 -1.00
CA ILE A 163 -18.73 7.86 -0.81
C ILE A 163 -19.10 7.34 0.59
N ARG A 164 -19.53 6.08 0.69
CA ARG A 164 -19.90 5.41 1.94
C ARG A 164 -18.93 4.33 2.40
N SER A 165 -18.28 3.67 1.47
CA SER A 165 -17.32 2.61 1.74
C SER A 165 -16.33 2.51 0.59
N PHE A 166 -15.14 2.00 0.86
CA PHE A 166 -14.10 1.83 -0.14
C PHE A 166 -13.20 0.64 0.20
N ALA A 167 -12.54 0.09 -0.82
CA ALA A 167 -11.52 -0.93 -0.67
C ALA A 167 -10.51 -0.86 -1.82
N TRP A 168 -9.22 -0.97 -1.49
CA TRP A 168 -8.15 -1.12 -2.47
C TRP A 168 -8.10 -2.55 -3.01
N SER A 169 -7.86 -2.70 -4.31
CA SER A 169 -7.54 -4.02 -4.88
C SER A 169 -6.10 -4.40 -4.54
N PRO A 170 -5.77 -5.71 -4.50
CA PRO A 170 -4.38 -6.15 -4.66
C PRO A 170 -3.75 -5.54 -5.92
N PRO A 171 -2.43 -5.37 -5.99
CA PRO A 171 -1.76 -4.80 -7.15
C PRO A 171 -1.97 -5.69 -8.38
N LEU A 172 -2.58 -5.14 -9.43
CA LEU A 172 -2.77 -5.86 -10.69
C LEU A 172 -1.48 -5.74 -11.50
N LYS A 173 -0.64 -6.77 -11.50
CA LYS A 173 0.66 -6.73 -12.19
C LYS A 173 0.54 -7.19 -13.64
N LEU A 174 1.26 -6.50 -14.53
CA LEU A 174 1.45 -6.94 -15.91
C LEU A 174 2.47 -8.10 -15.96
N THR A 175 2.05 -9.25 -16.47
CA THR A 175 2.91 -10.42 -16.68
C THR A 175 4.00 -10.13 -17.70
N ALA A 176 5.26 -10.19 -17.28
CA ALA A 176 6.41 -9.96 -18.15
C ALA A 176 6.67 -11.17 -19.07
N THR A 177 6.90 -10.94 -20.36
CA THR A 177 7.38 -11.97 -21.29
C THR A 177 8.89 -12.17 -21.12
N GLU A 178 9.33 -13.42 -20.89
CA GLU A 178 10.66 -13.87 -20.46
C GLU A 178 11.85 -13.60 -21.41
N THR A 179 11.75 -12.70 -22.40
CA THR A 179 12.79 -12.48 -23.44
C THR A 179 13.56 -11.16 -23.27
N ALA A 180 13.78 -10.72 -22.04
CA ALA A 180 14.48 -9.48 -21.75
C ALA A 180 16.01 -9.69 -21.61
N SER A 181 16.81 -8.74 -22.11
CA SER A 181 18.26 -8.68 -21.88
C SER A 181 18.54 -8.59 -20.36
N PRO A 182 19.69 -9.09 -19.85
CA PRO A 182 20.03 -9.02 -18.42
C PRO A 182 20.04 -7.59 -17.85
N TYR A 183 20.11 -6.57 -18.72
CA TYR A 183 20.11 -5.15 -18.34
C TYR A 183 18.77 -4.45 -18.59
N THR A 184 17.71 -5.16 -18.94
CA THR A 184 16.38 -4.55 -19.16
C THR A 184 15.62 -4.44 -17.85
N VAL A 185 15.22 -3.22 -17.49
CA VAL A 185 14.33 -2.96 -16.35
C VAL A 185 12.88 -3.18 -16.77
N LEU A 186 12.13 -3.91 -15.95
CA LEU A 186 10.70 -4.13 -16.16
C LEU A 186 9.92 -2.83 -15.99
N PRO A 187 8.84 -2.62 -16.76
CA PRO A 187 8.01 -1.43 -16.61
C PRO A 187 7.38 -1.37 -15.21
N THR A 188 6.98 -0.16 -14.81
CA THR A 188 6.40 0.11 -13.49
C THR A 188 5.17 -0.76 -13.20
N GLU A 189 4.33 -0.99 -14.21
CA GLU A 189 3.11 -1.80 -14.11
C GLU A 189 3.42 -3.30 -13.89
N SER A 190 4.58 -3.79 -14.33
CA SER A 190 5.02 -5.16 -14.01
C SER A 190 5.57 -5.27 -12.59
N ARG A 191 6.20 -4.21 -12.06
CA ARG A 191 6.83 -4.21 -10.74
C ARG A 191 5.82 -3.94 -9.62
N TRP A 192 5.04 -2.88 -9.78
CA TRP A 192 4.12 -2.35 -8.77
C TRP A 192 2.65 -2.62 -9.08
N GLY A 193 2.30 -2.84 -10.36
CA GLY A 193 0.92 -3.04 -10.79
C GLY A 193 0.12 -1.75 -10.92
N TRP A 194 -1.09 -1.87 -11.44
CA TRP A 194 -2.09 -0.80 -11.42
C TRP A 194 -2.76 -0.72 -10.04
N HIS A 195 -2.99 0.50 -9.57
CA HIS A 195 -3.62 0.79 -8.29
C HIS A 195 -5.12 1.04 -8.50
N LEU A 196 -5.93 0.02 -8.26
CA LEU A 196 -7.38 0.14 -8.38
C LEU A 196 -8.04 0.36 -7.03
N LEU A 197 -8.99 1.29 -7.00
CA LEU A 197 -9.79 1.65 -5.83
C LEU A 197 -11.26 1.39 -6.15
N SER A 198 -11.92 0.59 -5.33
CA SER A 198 -13.38 0.43 -5.39
C SER A 198 -14.04 1.31 -4.35
N VAL A 199 -15.13 1.97 -4.74
CA VAL A 199 -15.95 2.78 -3.84
C VAL A 199 -17.42 2.42 -4.00
N ALA A 200 -18.18 2.49 -2.91
CA ALA A 200 -19.63 2.48 -2.96
C ALA A 200 -20.16 3.88 -2.62
N ASN A 201 -21.01 4.43 -3.48
CA ASN A 201 -21.55 5.78 -3.27
C ASN A 201 -22.84 5.78 -2.42
N ASP A 202 -23.35 6.97 -2.12
CA ASP A 202 -24.62 7.16 -1.39
C ASP A 202 -25.86 6.79 -2.22
N ASP A 203 -25.70 6.30 -3.45
CA ASP A 203 -26.77 5.76 -4.29
C ASP A 203 -26.67 4.25 -4.53
N ASN A 204 -25.77 3.56 -3.80
CA ASN A 204 -25.51 2.13 -3.92
C ASN A 204 -24.95 1.69 -5.29
N ASP A 205 -24.33 2.61 -6.02
CA ASP A 205 -23.44 2.24 -7.11
C ASP A 205 -22.10 1.79 -6.54
N VAL A 206 -21.59 0.68 -7.06
CA VAL A 206 -20.20 0.25 -6.85
C VAL A 206 -19.38 0.71 -8.05
N ILE A 207 -18.43 1.61 -7.81
CA ILE A 207 -17.58 2.21 -8.83
C ILE A 207 -16.15 1.69 -8.67
N PHE A 208 -15.54 1.30 -9.78
CA PHE A 208 -14.15 0.89 -9.88
C PHE A 208 -13.33 2.03 -10.50
N LEU A 209 -12.26 2.43 -9.83
CA LEU A 209 -11.43 3.57 -10.17
C LEU A 209 -9.97 3.12 -10.39
N ASN A 210 -9.28 3.73 -11.34
CA ASN A 210 -7.82 3.69 -11.44
C ASN A 210 -7.26 4.96 -10.80
N VAL A 211 -6.31 4.82 -9.87
CA VAL A 211 -5.64 5.94 -9.22
C VAL A 211 -4.19 5.96 -9.65
N GLN A 212 -3.74 7.07 -10.19
CA GLN A 212 -2.36 7.24 -10.65
C GLN A 212 -1.78 8.54 -10.11
N ARG A 213 -0.47 8.53 -9.80
CA ARG A 213 0.25 9.76 -9.51
C ARG A 213 0.56 10.48 -10.82
N SER A 214 0.23 11.76 -10.90
CA SER A 214 0.54 12.57 -12.06
C SER A 214 2.05 12.88 -12.10
N PRO A 215 2.66 12.99 -13.30
CA PRO A 215 4.02 13.51 -13.45
C PRO A 215 4.13 14.92 -12.82
N ALA A 216 5.32 15.27 -12.33
CA ALA A 216 5.59 16.45 -11.49
C ALA A 216 5.26 17.83 -12.09
N GLU A 217 4.68 17.90 -13.30
CA GLU A 217 4.40 19.13 -14.04
C GLU A 217 2.94 19.61 -13.96
N LEU A 218 2.05 18.84 -13.31
CA LEU A 218 0.62 19.16 -13.19
C LEU A 218 0.27 19.74 -11.81
N SER A 219 -0.73 20.63 -11.79
CA SER A 219 -1.24 21.26 -10.55
C SER A 219 -1.89 20.26 -9.58
N THR A 220 -2.31 19.10 -10.06
CA THR A 220 -2.90 18.01 -9.27
C THR A 220 -1.92 16.84 -9.20
N LEU A 221 -1.56 16.41 -7.98
CA LEU A 221 -0.59 15.33 -7.75
C LEU A 221 -1.12 13.94 -8.13
N TYR A 222 -2.43 13.76 -8.13
CA TYR A 222 -3.07 12.48 -8.43
C TYR A 222 -4.22 12.67 -9.41
N GLU A 223 -4.34 11.71 -10.30
CA GLU A 223 -5.45 11.58 -11.23
C GLU A 223 -6.24 10.31 -10.89
N THR A 224 -7.57 10.43 -10.91
CA THR A 224 -8.48 9.31 -10.63
C THR A 224 -9.43 9.16 -11.80
N GLY A 225 -9.38 8.01 -12.48
CA GLY A 225 -10.22 7.68 -13.62
C GLY A 225 -11.27 6.63 -13.27
N VAL A 226 -12.53 6.87 -13.66
CA VAL A 226 -13.60 5.86 -13.53
C VAL A 226 -13.44 4.79 -14.61
N LEU A 227 -13.33 3.53 -14.19
CA LEU A 227 -13.21 2.37 -15.07
C LEU A 227 -14.56 1.73 -15.38
N SER A 228 -15.35 1.47 -14.34
CA SER A 228 -16.66 0.80 -14.48
C SER A 228 -17.57 1.16 -13.30
N VAL A 229 -18.88 1.15 -13.55
CA VAL A 229 -19.94 1.44 -12.57
C VAL A 229 -20.95 0.29 -12.59
N THR A 230 -21.29 -0.25 -11.43
CA THR A 230 -22.36 -1.25 -11.27
C THR A 230 -23.34 -0.79 -10.20
N ALA A 231 -24.55 -0.45 -10.62
CA ALA A 231 -25.65 -0.14 -9.72
C ALA A 231 -26.14 -1.43 -9.04
N LEU A 232 -26.24 -1.42 -7.71
CA LEU A 232 -26.84 -2.54 -6.98
C LEU A 232 -28.37 -2.38 -6.94
N PRO A 233 -29.13 -3.42 -7.32
CA PRO A 233 -30.59 -3.35 -7.27
C PRO A 233 -31.07 -3.26 -5.82
N GLU A 234 -32.23 -2.64 -5.62
CA GLU A 234 -32.90 -2.60 -4.32
C GLU A 234 -33.05 -4.02 -3.76
N THR A 235 -32.73 -4.18 -2.49
CA THR A 235 -32.76 -5.50 -1.84
C THR A 235 -34.22 -5.95 -1.64
N GLU A 236 -34.52 -7.19 -2.00
CA GLU A 236 -35.79 -7.85 -1.64
C GLU A 236 -35.84 -8.25 -0.16
N GLU A 237 -35.25 -7.44 0.74
CA GLU A 237 -35.29 -7.70 2.18
C GLU A 237 -36.76 -7.74 2.63
N ASN A 238 -37.22 -8.95 2.97
CA ASN A 238 -38.53 -9.16 3.55
C ASN A 238 -38.40 -8.94 5.05
N TYR A 239 -38.67 -7.71 5.48
CA TYR A 239 -38.95 -7.43 6.88
C TYR A 239 -40.20 -8.22 7.28
N SER A 240 -40.01 -9.44 7.80
CA SER A 240 -41.08 -10.40 8.11
C SER A 240 -42.12 -9.83 9.08
N GLN A 241 -41.71 -8.86 9.89
CA GLN A 241 -42.56 -8.13 10.84
C GLN A 241 -43.31 -6.94 10.22
N LEU A 242 -43.02 -6.56 8.97
CA LEU A 242 -43.63 -5.43 8.28
C LEU A 242 -44.44 -5.89 7.07
N GLN A 243 -45.56 -5.21 6.83
CA GLN A 243 -46.31 -5.40 5.59
C GLN A 243 -45.45 -4.91 4.41
N PRO A 244 -45.11 -5.76 3.42
CA PRO A 244 -44.17 -5.40 2.34
C PRO A 244 -44.63 -4.21 1.48
N SER A 245 -45.94 -3.99 1.38
CA SER A 245 -46.57 -2.87 0.67
C SER A 245 -46.68 -1.59 1.51
N SER A 246 -46.29 -1.62 2.79
CA SER A 246 -46.36 -0.43 3.65
C SER A 246 -45.37 0.65 3.21
N ILE A 247 -45.75 1.91 3.45
CA ILE A 247 -44.88 3.06 3.20
C ILE A 247 -43.56 2.93 3.97
N PHE A 248 -43.61 2.44 5.21
CA PHE A 248 -42.43 2.25 6.05
C PHE A 248 -41.49 1.18 5.48
N ALA A 249 -42.01 0.03 5.06
CA ALA A 249 -41.19 -1.01 4.41
C ALA A 249 -40.55 -0.50 3.10
N LYS A 250 -41.30 0.26 2.29
CA LYS A 250 -40.76 0.90 1.08
C LYS A 250 -39.64 1.90 1.39
N ILE A 251 -39.81 2.72 2.44
CA ILE A 251 -38.78 3.67 2.88
C ILE A 251 -37.53 2.93 3.37
N LEU A 252 -37.68 1.91 4.21
CA LEU A 252 -36.55 1.10 4.70
C LEU A 252 -35.75 0.50 3.55
N LYS A 253 -36.43 -0.13 2.58
CA LYS A 253 -35.80 -0.69 1.38
C LYS A 253 -35.02 0.36 0.58
N SER A 254 -35.59 1.55 0.39
CA SER A 254 -34.95 2.65 -0.33
C SER A 254 -33.73 3.25 0.37
N LYS A 255 -33.57 2.99 1.68
CA LYS A 255 -32.50 3.54 2.52
C LYS A 255 -31.46 2.50 2.93
N VAL A 256 -31.56 1.27 2.44
CA VAL A 256 -30.49 0.27 2.58
C VAL A 256 -29.22 0.79 1.90
N LYS A 257 -28.07 0.68 2.57
CA LYS A 257 -26.78 1.17 2.07
C LYS A 257 -25.71 0.09 2.08
N VAL A 258 -24.70 0.27 1.24
CA VAL A 258 -23.45 -0.49 1.35
C VAL A 258 -22.71 -0.08 2.63
N LEU A 259 -22.34 -1.07 3.44
CA LEU A 259 -21.72 -0.88 4.75
C LEU A 259 -20.22 -1.24 4.77
N SER A 260 -19.82 -2.26 4.02
CA SER A 260 -18.46 -2.79 4.02
C SER A 260 -18.11 -3.40 2.66
N MET A 261 -16.83 -3.35 2.31
CA MET A 261 -16.30 -3.81 1.03
C MET A 261 -14.95 -4.51 1.27
N SER A 262 -14.68 -5.59 0.54
CA SER A 262 -13.41 -6.31 0.63
C SER A 262 -13.03 -6.96 -0.69
N TRP A 263 -11.77 -6.77 -1.08
CA TRP A 263 -11.23 -7.28 -2.34
C TRP A 263 -10.60 -8.66 -2.18
N GLY A 264 -10.93 -9.54 -3.13
CA GLY A 264 -10.28 -10.83 -3.32
C GLY A 264 -9.09 -10.76 -4.28
N PRO A 265 -8.40 -11.88 -4.49
CA PRO A 265 -7.23 -11.95 -5.36
C PRO A 265 -7.59 -11.83 -6.84
N TRP A 266 -6.60 -11.46 -7.65
CA TRP A 266 -6.68 -11.48 -9.10
C TRP A 266 -6.53 -12.90 -9.65
N LEU A 267 -7.42 -13.29 -10.55
CA LEU A 267 -7.33 -14.53 -11.32
C LEU A 267 -6.99 -14.21 -12.77
N HIS A 268 -5.80 -14.58 -13.21
CA HIS A 268 -5.37 -14.40 -14.60
C HIS A 268 -5.96 -15.49 -15.50
N ALA A 269 -6.35 -15.12 -16.72
CA ALA A 269 -6.78 -16.08 -17.73
C ALA A 269 -5.61 -16.98 -18.16
N LEU A 270 -5.86 -18.29 -18.25
CA LEU A 270 -4.87 -19.24 -18.76
C LEU A 270 -4.53 -18.89 -20.22
N ALA A 271 -3.24 -18.93 -20.58
CA ALA A 271 -2.60 -18.52 -21.84
C ALA A 271 -3.14 -19.11 -23.17
N LYS A 272 -4.30 -19.78 -23.17
CA LYS A 272 -4.97 -20.29 -24.37
C LYS A 272 -5.71 -19.21 -25.16
N SER A 273 -6.10 -18.09 -24.53
CA SER A 273 -6.61 -16.92 -25.24
C SER A 273 -5.46 -15.95 -25.50
N GLN A 274 -5.30 -15.47 -26.74
CA GLN A 274 -4.31 -14.45 -27.10
C GLN A 274 -4.49 -13.09 -26.36
N LYS A 275 -5.53 -12.95 -25.54
CA LYS A 275 -5.85 -11.76 -24.75
C LYS A 275 -5.40 -11.96 -23.29
N ASN A 276 -4.47 -11.12 -22.83
CA ASN A 276 -4.06 -11.07 -21.43
C ASN A 276 -5.21 -10.41 -20.64
N SER A 277 -5.90 -11.16 -19.80
CA SER A 277 -7.03 -10.65 -19.02
C SER A 277 -6.95 -11.15 -17.59
N ALA A 278 -7.41 -10.32 -16.67
CA ALA A 278 -7.45 -10.62 -15.24
C ALA A 278 -8.85 -10.34 -14.70
N SER A 279 -9.35 -11.26 -13.87
CA SER A 279 -10.64 -11.11 -13.21
C SER A 279 -10.42 -11.04 -11.70
N GLY A 280 -10.96 -10.00 -11.06
CA GLY A 280 -10.94 -9.85 -9.61
C GLY A 280 -12.35 -9.87 -9.03
N TYR A 281 -12.47 -10.18 -7.74
CA TYR A 281 -13.75 -10.28 -7.05
C TYR A 281 -13.81 -9.31 -5.88
N LEU A 282 -14.93 -8.62 -5.74
CA LEU A 282 -15.21 -7.66 -4.68
C LEU A 282 -16.45 -8.12 -3.92
N ALA A 283 -16.29 -8.39 -2.63
CA ALA A 283 -17.41 -8.69 -1.74
C ALA A 283 -17.94 -7.40 -1.11
N VAL A 284 -19.26 -7.27 -1.01
CA VAL A 284 -19.95 -6.08 -0.51
C VAL A 284 -21.08 -6.48 0.41
N THR A 285 -21.13 -5.89 1.60
CA THR A 285 -22.28 -5.98 2.50
C THR A 285 -23.26 -4.86 2.17
N HIS A 286 -24.40 -5.20 1.57
CA HIS A 286 -25.47 -4.27 1.21
C HIS A 286 -26.66 -4.49 2.15
N GLY A 287 -26.84 -3.59 3.11
CA GLY A 287 -27.75 -3.82 4.24
C GLY A 287 -27.30 -5.01 5.07
N THR A 288 -28.15 -6.04 5.14
CA THR A 288 -27.80 -7.31 5.81
C THR A 288 -27.44 -8.41 4.82
N THR A 289 -27.38 -8.10 3.52
CA THR A 289 -27.13 -9.06 2.45
C THR A 289 -25.69 -9.01 1.94
N LEU A 290 -25.15 -10.16 1.59
CA LEU A 290 -23.83 -10.28 0.98
C LEU A 290 -23.96 -10.35 -0.54
N ARG A 291 -23.21 -9.51 -1.25
CA ARG A 291 -23.13 -9.49 -2.72
C ARG A 291 -21.67 -9.61 -3.16
N VAL A 292 -21.45 -10.22 -4.33
CA VAL A 292 -20.11 -10.36 -4.91
C VAL A 292 -20.12 -9.84 -6.34
N LEU A 293 -19.27 -8.87 -6.62
CA LEU A 293 -19.06 -8.31 -7.95
C LEU A 293 -17.77 -8.89 -8.55
N GLN A 294 -17.78 -9.13 -9.85
CA GLN A 294 -16.61 -9.51 -10.63
C GLN A 294 -16.20 -8.31 -11.50
N LEU A 295 -14.92 -7.93 -11.44
CA LEU A 295 -14.30 -6.97 -12.34
C LEU A 295 -13.40 -7.72 -13.32
N ASP A 296 -13.73 -7.67 -14.60
CA ASP A 296 -12.94 -8.22 -15.70
C ASP A 296 -12.13 -7.09 -16.34
N VAL A 297 -10.80 -7.22 -16.33
CA VAL A 297 -9.86 -6.23 -16.86
C VAL A 297 -9.11 -6.82 -18.06
N ASP A 298 -9.13 -6.09 -19.16
CA ASP A 298 -8.31 -6.40 -20.33
C ASP A 298 -6.94 -5.73 -20.19
N LEU A 299 -5.89 -6.54 -20.07
CA LEU A 299 -4.53 -6.05 -19.96
C LEU A 299 -3.96 -5.78 -21.36
N PRO A 300 -3.36 -4.60 -21.60
CA PRO A 300 -2.78 -4.29 -22.90
C PRO A 300 -1.63 -5.26 -23.21
N SER A 301 -1.66 -5.89 -24.39
CA SER A 301 -0.53 -6.64 -24.91
C SER A 301 0.44 -5.69 -25.60
N ARG A 302 1.71 -5.71 -25.21
CA ARG A 302 2.72 -4.84 -25.82
C ARG A 302 2.98 -5.28 -27.26
N SER A 303 2.45 -4.54 -28.24
CA SER A 303 2.94 -4.63 -29.61
C SER A 303 4.33 -3.99 -29.66
N ARG A 304 5.26 -4.65 -30.34
CA ARG A 304 6.64 -4.19 -30.50
C ARG A 304 6.60 -2.99 -31.47
N GLY A 305 6.41 -1.76 -30.97
CA GLY A 305 6.55 -0.55 -31.80
C GLY A 305 5.69 0.68 -31.49
N THR A 306 4.94 0.75 -30.38
CA THR A 306 4.16 1.97 -30.05
C THR A 306 4.70 2.68 -28.81
N ASN A 307 4.78 4.02 -28.92
CA ASN A 307 5.32 5.01 -27.98
C ASN A 307 5.07 4.72 -26.49
N ILE A 308 6.07 5.06 -25.68
CA ILE A 308 6.17 4.83 -24.22
C ILE A 308 5.29 5.79 -23.39
N GLU A 309 4.59 6.76 -23.99
CA GLU A 309 3.88 7.82 -23.25
C GLU A 309 2.36 7.85 -23.39
N LEU A 310 1.74 6.91 -24.08
CA LEU A 310 0.29 6.77 -24.00
C LEU A 310 -0.02 5.93 -22.76
N GLN A 311 -0.39 6.61 -21.67
CA GLN A 311 -1.07 6.01 -20.52
C GLN A 311 -2.06 4.97 -21.03
N THR A 312 -1.71 3.69 -20.91
CA THR A 312 -2.53 2.62 -21.48
C THR A 312 -3.79 2.54 -20.66
N LYS A 313 -4.85 3.19 -21.14
CA LYS A 313 -6.16 3.20 -20.50
C LYS A 313 -6.59 1.75 -20.29
N LEU A 314 -6.81 1.39 -19.02
CA LEU A 314 -7.34 0.08 -18.67
C LEU A 314 -8.81 0.03 -19.12
N ASP A 315 -9.14 -0.95 -19.96
CA ASP A 315 -10.53 -1.28 -20.24
C ASP A 315 -10.99 -2.35 -19.24
N ALA A 316 -12.03 -2.03 -18.48
CA ALA A 316 -12.59 -2.92 -17.48
C ALA A 316 -14.11 -2.95 -17.56
N THR A 317 -14.68 -4.11 -17.21
CA THR A 317 -16.13 -4.31 -17.14
C THR A 317 -16.47 -4.98 -15.82
N SER A 318 -17.51 -4.51 -15.14
CA SER A 318 -17.95 -5.10 -13.88
C SER A 318 -19.37 -5.66 -13.98
N LYS A 319 -19.62 -6.76 -13.26
CA LYS A 319 -20.93 -7.41 -13.18
C LYS A 319 -21.16 -8.02 -11.80
N GLU A 320 -22.40 -8.00 -11.33
CA GLU A 320 -22.80 -8.75 -10.15
C GLU A 320 -22.82 -10.26 -10.47
N THR A 321 -22.15 -11.06 -9.64
CA THR A 321 -22.08 -12.52 -9.85
C THR A 321 -23.25 -13.19 -9.16
N THR A 322 -24.37 -13.33 -9.87
CA THR A 322 -25.58 -13.99 -9.37
C THR A 322 -25.43 -15.51 -9.21
N SER A 323 -24.53 -16.15 -9.97
CA SER A 323 -24.47 -17.62 -10.09
C SER A 323 -23.48 -18.35 -9.14
N ALA A 324 -22.61 -17.63 -8.41
CA ALA A 324 -21.65 -18.25 -7.48
C ALA A 324 -22.11 -18.23 -6.01
N VAL A 325 -23.11 -17.42 -5.70
CA VAL A 325 -23.55 -17.07 -4.33
C VAL A 325 -24.98 -17.61 -4.06
N CYS A 326 -25.51 -18.46 -4.95
CA CYS A 326 -26.90 -18.94 -5.02
C CYS A 326 -27.75 -18.78 -3.74
N HIS A 327 -28.41 -17.63 -3.72
CA HIS A 327 -29.57 -17.10 -3.00
C HIS A 327 -30.35 -17.92 -1.95
N GLU A 328 -30.37 -19.25 -1.97
CA GLU A 328 -31.23 -20.03 -1.05
C GLU A 328 -30.58 -20.24 0.32
N ASP A 329 -29.28 -20.60 0.39
CA ASP A 329 -28.63 -20.91 1.69
C ASP A 329 -28.22 -19.66 2.49
N LEU A 330 -27.94 -18.54 1.80
CA LEU A 330 -27.43 -17.33 2.45
C LEU A 330 -28.54 -16.37 2.90
N SER A 331 -29.78 -16.57 2.41
CA SER A 331 -30.93 -15.70 2.74
C SER A 331 -31.31 -15.72 4.23
N GLY A 332 -30.92 -16.76 4.96
CA GLY A 332 -31.18 -16.89 6.40
C GLY A 332 -30.17 -16.18 7.31
N TYR A 333 -29.08 -15.63 6.75
CA TYR A 333 -28.03 -14.97 7.53
C TYR A 333 -28.14 -13.45 7.44
N HIS A 334 -27.89 -12.77 8.55
CA HIS A 334 -27.73 -11.32 8.59
C HIS A 334 -26.26 -10.97 8.69
N PHE A 335 -25.71 -10.47 7.60
CA PHE A 335 -24.31 -10.10 7.51
C PHE A 335 -24.08 -8.73 8.16
N SER A 336 -23.00 -8.62 8.93
CA SER A 336 -22.57 -7.37 9.56
C SER A 336 -21.06 -7.34 9.77
N GLY A 337 -20.50 -6.15 9.86
CA GLY A 337 -19.08 -5.94 10.12
C GLY A 337 -18.18 -6.11 8.88
N PRO A 338 -16.86 -6.23 9.10
CA PRO A 338 -15.87 -6.36 8.03
C PRO A 338 -15.97 -7.71 7.30
N LEU A 339 -15.43 -7.74 6.09
CA LEU A 339 -15.34 -8.92 5.22
C LEU A 339 -13.87 -9.20 4.93
N ALA A 340 -13.48 -10.48 4.84
CA ALA A 340 -12.10 -10.83 4.49
C ALA A 340 -12.02 -12.00 3.53
N TRP A 341 -11.22 -11.85 2.48
CA TRP A 341 -10.92 -12.91 1.53
C TRP A 341 -9.70 -13.71 2.00
N LEU A 342 -9.81 -15.03 1.88
CA LEU A 342 -8.74 -15.97 2.12
C LEU A 342 -8.46 -16.75 0.84
N HIS A 343 -7.19 -16.79 0.46
CA HIS A 343 -6.74 -17.60 -0.66
C HIS A 343 -5.32 -18.08 -0.42
N THR A 344 -5.02 -19.27 -0.94
CA THR A 344 -3.66 -19.70 -1.21
C THR A 344 -3.54 -19.96 -2.70
N ASP A 345 -2.36 -19.74 -3.27
CA ASP A 345 -2.12 -19.88 -4.70
C ASP A 345 -2.45 -21.30 -5.18
N ASP A 346 -2.08 -22.30 -4.37
CA ASP A 346 -2.29 -23.72 -4.66
C ASP A 346 -3.72 -24.21 -4.41
N SER A 347 -4.55 -23.47 -3.66
CA SER A 347 -5.91 -23.92 -3.35
C SER A 347 -6.82 -23.83 -4.58
N PRO A 348 -7.65 -24.84 -4.89
CA PRO A 348 -8.66 -24.76 -5.93
C PRO A 348 -9.87 -23.89 -5.54
N THR A 349 -9.94 -23.40 -4.29
CA THR A 349 -11.04 -22.60 -3.76
C THR A 349 -10.58 -21.22 -3.29
N LEU A 350 -11.51 -20.26 -3.34
CA LEU A 350 -11.43 -18.96 -2.67
C LEU A 350 -12.38 -18.99 -1.48
N CYS A 351 -11.95 -18.56 -0.30
CA CYS A 351 -12.81 -18.47 0.87
C CYS A 351 -13.10 -17.01 1.19
N LEU A 352 -14.35 -16.70 1.53
CA LEU A 352 -14.77 -15.40 2.03
C LEU A 352 -15.30 -15.58 3.45
N ALA A 353 -14.68 -14.88 4.39
CA ALA A 353 -15.13 -14.79 5.77
C ALA A 353 -16.02 -13.55 5.92
N ALA A 354 -17.17 -13.73 6.55
CA ALA A 354 -18.13 -12.66 6.80
C ALA A 354 -18.72 -12.78 8.21
N GLY A 355 -18.85 -11.67 8.91
CA GLY A 355 -19.52 -11.64 10.21
C GLY A 355 -21.03 -11.83 10.08
N ILE A 356 -21.59 -12.62 11.00
CA ILE A 356 -23.02 -12.77 11.20
C ILE A 356 -23.35 -12.45 12.66
N LEU A 357 -24.62 -12.18 12.99
CA LEU A 357 -25.04 -11.83 14.37
C LEU A 357 -24.55 -12.81 15.45
N THR A 358 -24.26 -14.06 15.07
CA THR A 358 -24.02 -15.14 16.00
C THR A 358 -22.64 -15.81 15.84
N GLY A 359 -21.76 -15.21 15.05
CA GLY A 359 -20.45 -15.79 14.76
C GLY A 359 -19.86 -15.33 13.43
N LEU A 360 -19.10 -16.22 12.82
CA LEU A 360 -18.47 -16.03 11.53
C LEU A 360 -19.01 -17.06 10.53
N LEU A 361 -19.26 -16.62 9.30
CA LEU A 361 -19.60 -17.49 8.18
C LEU A 361 -18.41 -17.57 7.22
N LEU A 362 -18.00 -18.80 6.89
CA LEU A 362 -17.00 -19.08 5.87
C LEU A 362 -17.68 -19.58 4.61
N ILE A 363 -17.44 -18.91 3.49
CA ILE A 363 -18.05 -19.21 2.20
C ILE A 363 -16.95 -19.59 1.20
N ASN A 364 -16.92 -20.86 0.79
CA ASN A 364 -15.93 -21.38 -0.14
C ASN A 364 -16.47 -21.41 -1.57
N PHE A 365 -15.76 -20.75 -2.48
CA PHE A 365 -16.05 -20.69 -3.92
C PHE A 365 -15.04 -21.50 -4.71
N PRO A 366 -15.45 -22.33 -5.69
CA PRO A 366 -14.52 -22.97 -6.61
C PRO A 366 -13.91 -21.93 -7.58
N LYS A 367 -12.58 -21.97 -7.78
CA LYS A 367 -11.90 -21.17 -8.82
C LYS A 367 -12.37 -21.68 -10.20
N LYS A 368 -13.17 -20.88 -10.93
CA LYS A 368 -13.82 -21.26 -12.21
C LYS A 368 -12.87 -21.65 -13.37
N ASN A 369 -11.54 -21.50 -13.21
CA ASN A 369 -10.58 -21.55 -14.33
C ASN A 369 -9.68 -22.80 -14.39
N GLN A 370 -9.90 -23.87 -13.61
CA GLN A 370 -9.11 -25.10 -13.76
C GLN A 370 -9.67 -26.03 -14.86
N LYS A 371 -8.80 -26.49 -15.78
CA LYS A 371 -9.15 -27.43 -16.85
C LYS A 371 -9.73 -28.73 -16.27
N GLY A 372 -10.94 -29.09 -16.67
CA GLY A 372 -11.54 -30.41 -16.41
C GLY A 372 -12.56 -30.47 -15.27
N ALA A 373 -12.76 -29.38 -14.52
CA ALA A 373 -13.83 -29.34 -13.53
C ALA A 373 -15.19 -29.18 -14.24
N ARG A 374 -16.06 -30.18 -14.14
CA ARG A 374 -17.48 -30.04 -14.49
C ARG A 374 -18.09 -28.98 -13.57
N SER A 375 -18.28 -27.78 -14.10
CA SER A 375 -18.83 -26.62 -13.42
C SER A 375 -20.24 -26.90 -12.87
N SER A 376 -20.33 -27.28 -11.60
CA SER A 376 -21.60 -27.38 -10.84
C SER A 376 -21.39 -27.46 -9.32
N GLY A 377 -20.24 -27.02 -8.80
CA GLY A 377 -20.00 -27.01 -7.34
C GLY A 377 -20.72 -25.82 -6.69
N ARG A 378 -21.72 -26.11 -5.86
CA ARG A 378 -22.37 -25.14 -4.96
C ARG A 378 -21.32 -24.57 -3.99
N ALA A 379 -21.44 -23.29 -3.61
CA ALA A 379 -20.60 -22.72 -2.58
C ALA A 379 -20.80 -23.52 -1.27
N GLN A 380 -19.70 -23.90 -0.61
CA GLN A 380 -19.78 -24.60 0.67
C GLN A 380 -19.72 -23.57 1.79
N VAL A 381 -20.68 -23.65 2.71
CA VAL A 381 -20.82 -22.73 3.83
C VAL A 381 -20.50 -23.45 5.13
N GLN A 382 -19.69 -22.82 6.00
CA GLN A 382 -19.41 -23.29 7.36
C GLN A 382 -19.69 -22.15 8.35
N GLU A 383 -20.53 -22.41 9.36
CA GLU A 383 -20.77 -21.48 10.46
C GLU A 383 -19.80 -21.76 11.62
N LEU A 384 -19.16 -20.70 12.12
CA LEU A 384 -18.26 -20.72 13.26
C LEU A 384 -18.84 -19.83 14.38
N PRO A 385 -19.60 -20.40 15.33
CA PRO A 385 -20.16 -19.65 16.45
C PRO A 385 -19.09 -19.19 17.45
N PHE A 386 -19.25 -18.00 18.02
CA PHE A 386 -18.41 -17.49 19.10
C PHE A 386 -18.93 -17.97 20.46
N TYR A 387 -18.34 -19.04 21.00
CA TYR A 387 -18.62 -19.53 22.34
C TYR A 387 -17.57 -19.07 23.35
N GLU A 388 -18.03 -18.79 24.56
CA GLU A 388 -17.14 -18.58 25.70
C GLU A 388 -16.47 -19.92 26.09
N THR A 389 -15.13 -19.93 26.14
CA THR A 389 -14.34 -21.12 26.44
C THR A 389 -14.39 -21.42 27.95
N SER A 390 -15.39 -22.16 28.43
CA SER A 390 -15.44 -22.54 29.85
C SER A 390 -14.37 -23.59 30.17
N LYS A 391 -13.48 -23.33 31.14
CA LYS A 391 -12.50 -24.33 31.66
C LYS A 391 -13.14 -25.49 32.45
N THR A 392 -14.45 -25.47 32.63
CA THR A 392 -15.22 -26.43 33.44
C THR A 392 -16.44 -26.92 32.66
N GLU A 393 -16.36 -28.10 32.08
CA GLU A 393 -17.54 -28.79 31.55
C GLU A 393 -18.41 -29.30 32.69
N THR A 394 -19.69 -28.91 32.72
CA THR A 394 -20.82 -29.87 32.66
C THR A 394 -22.17 -29.13 32.53
N GLY A 395 -22.85 -29.32 31.40
CA GLY A 395 -24.31 -29.34 31.32
C GLY A 395 -25.08 -28.03 31.06
N ALA A 396 -24.44 -26.85 31.05
CA ALA A 396 -25.09 -25.59 30.66
C ALA A 396 -24.71 -25.19 29.23
N SER A 397 -25.65 -24.63 28.46
CA SER A 397 -25.36 -24.04 27.15
C SER A 397 -24.28 -22.97 27.33
N THR A 398 -23.12 -23.15 26.70
CA THR A 398 -22.03 -22.18 26.73
C THR A 398 -22.55 -20.81 26.27
N PRO A 399 -22.27 -19.71 27.00
CA PRO A 399 -22.66 -18.38 26.58
C PRO A 399 -22.12 -18.10 25.18
N ARG A 400 -22.98 -17.52 24.33
CA ARG A 400 -22.65 -17.16 22.96
C ARG A 400 -22.47 -15.64 22.89
N HIS A 401 -21.40 -15.19 22.24
CA HIS A 401 -21.24 -13.80 21.88
C HIS A 401 -22.14 -13.50 20.67
N LEU A 402 -23.05 -12.54 20.85
CA LEU A 402 -24.05 -12.13 19.85
C LEU A 402 -23.75 -10.75 19.26
N GLU A 403 -22.62 -10.19 19.64
CA GLU A 403 -22.18 -8.88 19.22
C GLU A 403 -21.57 -8.91 17.81
N PRO A 404 -21.74 -7.84 17.02
CA PRO A 404 -21.16 -7.78 15.68
C PRO A 404 -19.63 -7.78 15.73
N ILE A 405 -19.03 -8.25 14.65
CA ILE A 405 -17.58 -8.21 14.43
C ILE A 405 -17.16 -6.75 14.20
N THR A 406 -16.17 -6.29 14.96
CA THR A 406 -15.61 -4.94 14.92
C THR A 406 -14.28 -4.86 14.17
N ALA A 407 -13.56 -5.98 14.06
CA ALA A 407 -12.31 -6.05 13.31
C ALA A 407 -12.09 -7.46 12.78
N MET A 408 -11.51 -7.56 11.58
CA MET A 408 -11.20 -8.83 10.94
C MET A 408 -9.92 -8.70 10.12
N LEU A 409 -9.01 -9.65 10.26
CA LEU A 409 -7.71 -9.62 9.60
C LEU A 409 -7.36 -11.01 9.10
N VAL A 410 -6.87 -11.10 7.87
CA VAL A 410 -6.24 -12.31 7.35
C VAL A 410 -4.76 -12.03 7.20
N THR A 411 -3.94 -12.88 7.79
CA THR A 411 -2.48 -12.87 7.62
C THR A 411 -1.99 -14.28 7.33
N THR A 412 -0.76 -14.40 6.88
CA THR A 412 -0.13 -15.71 6.67
C THR A 412 0.93 -15.90 7.74
N ASP A 413 0.87 -17.02 8.45
CA ASP A 413 1.92 -17.41 9.38
C ASP A 413 3.21 -17.63 8.58
N THR A 414 4.24 -16.84 8.90
CA THR A 414 5.53 -16.88 8.21
C THR A 414 6.22 -18.24 8.26
N ALA A 415 6.06 -19.01 9.34
CA ALA A 415 6.76 -20.29 9.50
C ALA A 415 6.05 -21.42 8.76
N THR A 416 4.73 -21.49 8.87
CA THR A 416 3.93 -22.58 8.28
C THR A 416 3.37 -22.23 6.89
N GLN A 417 3.46 -20.96 6.48
CA GLN A 417 2.79 -20.42 5.29
C GLN A 417 1.28 -20.68 5.28
N THR A 418 0.68 -20.82 6.47
CA THR A 418 -0.76 -21.06 6.60
C THR A 418 -1.51 -19.74 6.81
N PRO A 419 -2.61 -19.49 6.10
CA PRO A 419 -3.42 -18.32 6.38
C PRO A 419 -4.14 -18.48 7.72
N VAL A 420 -4.15 -17.41 8.51
CA VAL A 420 -4.84 -17.30 9.79
C VAL A 420 -5.79 -16.11 9.73
N LEU A 421 -7.06 -16.36 10.03
CA LEU A 421 -8.07 -15.33 10.18
C LEU A 421 -8.21 -14.95 11.66
N TYR A 422 -8.01 -13.69 11.96
CA TYR A 422 -8.28 -13.10 13.26
C TYR A 422 -9.62 -12.34 13.20
N GLY A 423 -10.43 -12.47 14.25
CA GLY A 423 -11.70 -11.78 14.37
C GLY A 423 -11.93 -11.29 15.78
N ALA A 424 -12.53 -10.11 15.91
CA ALA A 424 -12.92 -9.52 17.19
C ALA A 424 -14.35 -9.00 17.16
N THR A 425 -15.04 -9.05 18.30
CA THR A 425 -16.41 -8.58 18.47
C THR A 425 -16.49 -7.35 19.37
N ALA A 426 -17.60 -6.61 19.26
CA ALA A 426 -17.88 -5.48 20.15
C ALA A 426 -18.06 -5.91 21.63
N GLY A 427 -18.39 -7.19 21.86
CA GLY A 427 -18.52 -7.80 23.19
C GLY A 427 -17.19 -8.16 23.86
N GLY A 428 -16.06 -7.99 23.16
CA GLY A 428 -14.72 -8.30 23.69
C GLY A 428 -14.23 -9.72 23.43
N TYR A 429 -14.97 -10.53 22.67
CA TYR A 429 -14.47 -11.80 22.18
C TYR A 429 -13.45 -11.59 21.06
N ILE A 430 -12.30 -12.28 21.13
CA ILE A 430 -11.26 -12.28 20.10
C ILE A 430 -10.83 -13.73 19.85
N GLY A 431 -10.71 -14.13 18.59
CA GLY A 431 -10.29 -15.47 18.20
C GLY A 431 -9.48 -15.52 16.92
N ALA A 432 -8.77 -16.62 16.73
CA ALA A 432 -7.99 -16.95 15.54
C ALA A 432 -8.49 -18.24 14.90
N VAL A 433 -8.53 -18.30 13.58
CA VAL A 433 -8.95 -19.45 12.79
C VAL A 433 -7.84 -19.77 11.78
N PRO A 434 -6.95 -20.74 12.07
CA PRO A 434 -5.91 -21.16 11.14
C PRO A 434 -6.47 -22.08 10.05
N PHE A 435 -6.05 -21.88 8.81
CA PHE A 435 -6.47 -22.65 7.65
C PHE A 435 -5.36 -23.59 7.19
N HIS A 436 -5.45 -24.85 7.62
CA HIS A 436 -4.50 -25.89 7.21
C HIS A 436 -4.97 -26.58 5.92
N HIS A 437 -4.04 -26.75 4.98
CA HIS A 437 -4.32 -27.48 3.74
C HIS A 437 -4.81 -28.91 4.03
N GLY A 438 -5.97 -29.28 3.47
CA GLY A 438 -6.55 -30.62 3.61
C GLY A 438 -7.43 -30.86 4.86
N LYS A 439 -7.59 -29.89 5.77
CA LYS A 439 -8.64 -29.94 6.80
C LYS A 439 -9.89 -29.21 6.31
N ASN A 440 -11.03 -29.91 6.32
CA ASN A 440 -12.30 -29.34 5.88
C ASN A 440 -13.04 -28.55 6.96
N GLU A 441 -12.68 -28.73 8.24
CA GLU A 441 -13.34 -28.04 9.35
C GLU A 441 -12.36 -27.06 10.01
N ALA A 442 -12.69 -25.78 9.90
CA ALA A 442 -12.06 -24.72 10.67
C ALA A 442 -12.63 -24.69 12.10
N SER A 443 -11.80 -24.34 13.09
CA SER A 443 -12.20 -24.11 14.47
C SER A 443 -11.58 -22.82 15.01
N ILE A 444 -12.28 -22.17 15.93
CA ILE A 444 -11.78 -20.94 16.56
C ILE A 444 -10.86 -21.32 17.72
N LEU A 445 -9.67 -20.74 17.72
CA LEU A 445 -8.64 -20.89 18.73
C LEU A 445 -8.41 -19.55 19.45
N PRO A 446 -7.91 -19.56 20.70
CA PRO A 446 -7.43 -18.35 21.35
C PRO A 446 -6.30 -17.69 20.56
N VAL A 447 -6.21 -16.37 20.61
CA VAL A 447 -5.12 -15.63 19.96
C VAL A 447 -3.79 -15.83 20.70
N PRO A 448 -2.63 -15.79 20.01
CA PRO A 448 -1.32 -16.00 20.65
C PRO A 448 -1.01 -15.01 21.78
N TRP A 449 -1.55 -13.78 21.69
CA TRP A 449 -1.37 -12.71 22.68
C TRP A 449 -2.54 -12.60 23.68
N GLN A 450 -3.33 -13.66 23.84
CA GLN A 450 -4.47 -13.68 24.77
C GLN A 450 -4.04 -13.34 26.21
N GLY A 451 -2.88 -13.82 26.65
CA GLY A 451 -2.35 -13.51 27.98
C GLY A 451 -2.12 -12.01 28.21
N GLN A 452 -1.57 -11.30 27.22
CA GLN A 452 -1.37 -9.84 27.35
C GLN A 452 -2.70 -9.08 27.41
N LEU A 453 -3.70 -9.54 26.66
CA LEU A 453 -5.05 -8.97 26.71
C LEU A 453 -5.67 -9.15 28.10
N ASP A 454 -5.56 -10.36 28.65
CA ASP A 454 -6.05 -10.69 29.98
C ASP A 454 -5.31 -9.89 31.07
N ASP A 455 -3.99 -9.76 30.99
CA ASP A 455 -3.21 -8.94 31.94
C ASP A 455 -3.66 -7.47 31.95
N ILE A 456 -3.89 -6.87 30.77
CA ILE A 456 -4.37 -5.49 30.64
C ILE A 456 -5.78 -5.34 31.22
N ARG A 457 -6.66 -6.32 30.95
CA ARG A 457 -8.04 -6.35 31.45
C ARG A 457 -8.08 -6.50 32.96
N GLU A 458 -7.32 -7.45 33.52
CA GLU A 458 -7.23 -7.73 34.96
C GLU A 458 -6.62 -6.55 35.72
N LYS A 459 -5.60 -5.89 35.15
CA LYS A 459 -5.05 -4.67 35.74
C LYS A 459 -6.10 -3.56 35.85
N PHE A 460 -6.86 -3.32 34.78
CA PHE A 460 -7.92 -2.32 34.80
C PHE A 460 -9.04 -2.69 35.79
N ASP A 461 -9.39 -3.98 35.86
CA ASP A 461 -10.36 -4.51 36.80
C ASP A 461 -9.94 -4.24 38.26
N PHE A 462 -8.68 -4.53 38.57
CA PHE A 462 -8.08 -4.31 39.89
C PHE A 462 -7.98 -2.81 40.22
N ASP A 463 -7.48 -1.99 39.30
CA ASP A 463 -7.31 -0.54 39.51
C ASP A 463 -8.65 0.19 39.74
N ARG A 464 -9.77 -0.42 39.34
CA ARG A 464 -11.13 0.14 39.43
C ARG A 464 -12.07 -0.64 40.36
N ASP A 465 -11.56 -1.65 41.07
CA ASP A 465 -12.34 -2.53 41.97
C ASP A 465 -13.61 -3.13 41.31
N LEU A 466 -13.50 -3.62 40.07
CA LEU A 466 -14.65 -4.08 39.27
C LEU A 466 -15.05 -5.55 39.51
N GLY A 467 -14.25 -6.33 40.24
CA GLY A 467 -14.63 -7.68 40.68
C GLY A 467 -14.70 -8.72 39.54
N GLY A 468 -13.87 -8.57 38.51
CA GLY A 468 -13.81 -9.43 37.33
C GLY A 468 -14.75 -9.02 36.19
N LEU A 469 -15.42 -7.87 36.31
CA LEU A 469 -16.42 -7.38 35.36
C LEU A 469 -15.83 -6.42 34.31
N ALA A 470 -14.51 -6.29 34.20
CA ALA A 470 -13.88 -5.57 33.10
C ALA A 470 -13.99 -6.30 31.75
N VAL A 471 -14.25 -5.54 30.69
CA VAL A 471 -14.32 -5.99 29.29
C VAL A 471 -13.26 -5.28 28.46
N ALA A 472 -12.44 -6.05 27.75
CA ALA A 472 -11.50 -5.54 26.78
C ALA A 472 -12.08 -5.68 25.36
N ARG A 473 -12.19 -4.58 24.62
CA ARG A 473 -12.78 -4.52 23.27
C ARG A 473 -11.70 -4.22 22.25
N ALA A 474 -11.63 -5.02 21.18
CA ALA A 474 -10.77 -4.72 20.05
C ALA A 474 -11.54 -3.91 18.99
N TRP A 475 -10.92 -2.82 18.54
CA TRP A 475 -11.47 -1.87 17.57
C TRP A 475 -10.84 -1.98 16.19
N GLY A 476 -9.65 -2.57 16.09
CA GLY A 476 -8.95 -2.75 14.83
C GLY A 476 -7.88 -3.84 14.93
N LEU A 477 -7.68 -4.54 13.82
CA LEU A 477 -6.68 -5.59 13.67
C LEU A 477 -5.91 -5.34 12.37
N THR A 478 -4.59 -5.37 12.43
CA THR A 478 -3.76 -5.21 11.22
C THR A 478 -2.47 -6.01 11.34
N SER A 479 -1.79 -6.28 10.22
CA SER A 479 -0.52 -7.00 10.22
C SER A 479 0.53 -6.34 9.37
N TYR A 480 1.79 -6.57 9.74
CA TYR A 480 2.95 -6.19 8.97
C TYR A 480 4.09 -7.17 9.25
N ASN A 481 4.66 -7.73 8.18
CA ASN A 481 5.84 -8.60 8.24
C ASN A 481 5.76 -9.73 9.30
N GLY A 482 4.64 -10.44 9.35
CA GLY A 482 4.42 -11.53 10.31
C GLY A 482 4.16 -11.07 11.75
N MET A 483 3.98 -9.77 12.00
CA MET A 483 3.47 -9.24 13.26
C MET A 483 2.00 -8.87 13.11
N VAL A 484 1.23 -9.07 14.16
CA VAL A 484 -0.15 -8.61 14.27
C VAL A 484 -0.24 -7.52 15.33
N ALA A 485 -0.94 -6.44 14.99
CA ALA A 485 -1.29 -5.36 15.91
C ALA A 485 -2.80 -5.38 16.19
N ALA A 486 -3.17 -5.35 17.47
CA ALA A 486 -4.54 -5.27 17.94
C ALA A 486 -4.75 -4.00 18.78
N GLY A 487 -5.70 -3.16 18.37
CA GLY A 487 -6.05 -1.92 19.08
C GLY A 487 -7.21 -2.15 20.04
N ILE A 488 -6.95 -2.00 21.34
CA ILE A 488 -7.86 -2.43 22.41
C ILE A 488 -8.17 -1.27 23.37
N THR A 489 -9.43 -1.21 23.80
CA THR A 489 -9.87 -0.38 24.92
C THR A 489 -10.44 -1.26 26.02
N VAL A 490 -10.34 -0.84 27.28
CA VAL A 490 -10.91 -1.58 28.42
C VAL A 490 -12.00 -0.76 29.08
N HIS A 491 -13.10 -1.39 29.47
CA HIS A 491 -14.30 -0.76 30.01
C HIS A 491 -14.88 -1.58 31.18
N PRO A 492 -15.61 -0.97 32.12
CA PRO A 492 -16.54 -1.70 32.98
C PRO A 492 -17.63 -2.41 32.16
N GLY A 493 -17.97 -3.64 32.50
CA GLY A 493 -18.93 -4.47 31.78
C GLY A 493 -20.38 -4.31 32.24
N ASP A 494 -20.61 -3.90 33.49
CA ASP A 494 -21.93 -3.88 34.13
C ASP A 494 -22.40 -2.47 34.55
N MET A 495 -21.65 -1.43 34.21
CA MET A 495 -21.96 -0.04 34.55
C MET A 495 -21.61 0.94 33.45
N ILE A 496 -22.22 2.13 33.52
CA ILE A 496 -21.91 3.24 32.60
C ILE A 496 -20.64 3.92 33.09
N GLU A 497 -19.62 3.93 32.24
CA GLU A 497 -18.40 4.67 32.51
C GLU A 497 -18.51 6.11 31.98
N TYR A 498 -18.36 7.07 32.88
CA TYR A 498 -18.14 8.46 32.50
C TYR A 498 -16.64 8.67 32.26
N ARG A 499 -16.27 9.04 31.03
CA ARG A 499 -14.88 9.37 30.68
C ARG A 499 -14.75 10.79 30.20
N THR A 500 -13.65 11.42 30.59
CA THR A 500 -13.17 12.65 29.95
C THR A 500 -12.19 12.31 28.83
N ALA A 501 -12.00 13.24 27.89
CA ALA A 501 -11.01 13.07 26.80
C ALA A 501 -9.58 12.84 27.31
N ALA A 502 -9.26 13.28 28.54
CA ALA A 502 -7.95 13.05 29.16
C ALA A 502 -7.73 11.60 29.63
N GLU A 503 -8.82 10.85 29.84
CA GLU A 503 -8.83 9.45 30.30
C GLU A 503 -8.97 8.45 29.14
N GLU A 504 -9.23 8.93 27.93
CA GLU A 504 -9.28 8.09 26.74
C GLU A 504 -7.92 7.46 26.47
N ARG A 505 -7.91 6.12 26.40
CA ARG A 505 -6.72 5.32 26.14
C ARG A 505 -7.04 4.26 25.08
N LEU A 506 -6.12 4.12 24.13
CA LEU A 506 -6.03 2.99 23.22
C LEU A 506 -4.72 2.26 23.50
N THR A 507 -4.81 0.96 23.76
CA THR A 507 -3.64 0.11 23.93
C THR A 507 -3.44 -0.72 22.67
N ILE A 508 -2.27 -0.64 22.05
CA ILE A 508 -1.91 -1.45 20.89
C ILE A 508 -1.02 -2.59 21.36
N ILE A 509 -1.51 -3.82 21.23
CA ILE A 509 -0.74 -5.03 21.44
C ILE A 509 -0.08 -5.39 20.10
N ILE A 510 1.25 -5.52 20.08
CA ILE A 510 2.00 -6.00 18.91
C ILE A 510 2.62 -7.34 19.28
N SER A 511 2.23 -8.39 18.57
CA SER A 511 2.74 -9.74 18.78
C SER A 511 3.25 -10.32 17.46
N PRO A 512 4.34 -11.10 17.46
CA PRO A 512 4.61 -11.97 16.34
C PRO A 512 3.45 -12.96 16.15
N ASP A 513 3.21 -13.36 14.91
CA ASP A 513 2.42 -14.55 14.61
C ASP A 513 3.13 -15.77 15.23
N ALA A 514 2.36 -16.77 15.66
CA ALA A 514 2.60 -17.71 16.77
C ALA A 514 3.95 -18.51 16.86
N SER A 515 4.95 -18.26 16.03
CA SER A 515 6.16 -19.08 15.91
C SER A 515 7.50 -18.34 15.88
N GLN A 516 7.59 -17.03 16.11
CA GLN A 516 8.90 -16.38 16.25
C GLN A 516 9.50 -16.63 17.63
N SER A 517 10.44 -17.59 17.70
CA SER A 517 11.53 -17.53 18.68
C SER A 517 12.39 -16.30 18.39
N ASP A 518 12.85 -15.63 19.46
CA ASP A 518 13.69 -14.42 19.40
C ASP A 518 14.82 -14.58 18.36
N GLY A 519 14.72 -13.85 17.25
CA GLY A 519 15.75 -13.90 16.21
C GLY A 519 15.28 -13.56 14.80
N ALA A 520 14.50 -12.51 14.59
CA ALA A 520 14.45 -11.87 13.28
C ALA A 520 15.72 -11.02 13.14
N THR A 521 16.84 -11.66 12.83
CA THR A 521 18.02 -10.96 12.33
C THR A 521 17.59 -10.16 11.11
N SER A 522 17.69 -8.84 11.20
CA SER A 522 17.85 -7.99 10.02
C SER A 522 18.93 -8.65 9.18
N GLU A 523 18.58 -9.18 8.01
CA GLU A 523 19.56 -9.62 7.03
C GLU A 523 20.35 -8.37 6.62
N THR A 524 21.41 -8.06 7.36
CA THR A 524 22.55 -7.33 6.83
C THR A 524 23.18 -8.25 5.80
N VAL A 525 22.63 -8.25 4.60
CA VAL A 525 23.20 -8.92 3.42
C VAL A 525 24.45 -8.13 3.04
N ASP A 526 25.55 -8.36 3.75
CA ASP A 526 26.87 -7.92 3.34
C ASP A 526 27.60 -9.09 2.65
N ASN A 527 26.94 -9.64 1.63
CA ASN A 527 27.58 -10.51 0.67
C ASN A 527 28.12 -9.62 -0.47
N SER A 528 29.36 -9.15 -0.30
CA SER A 528 30.14 -8.36 -1.27
C SER A 528 29.94 -8.72 -2.77
N PRO A 529 29.87 -10.00 -3.21
CA PRO A 529 29.66 -10.33 -4.63
C PRO A 529 28.25 -10.01 -5.15
N ASP A 530 27.20 -10.08 -4.32
CA ASP A 530 25.82 -9.78 -4.73
C ASP A 530 25.63 -8.27 -4.94
N LEU A 531 26.26 -7.45 -4.09
CA LEU A 531 26.27 -6.00 -4.23
C LEU A 531 26.94 -5.54 -5.53
N GLN A 532 28.02 -6.20 -5.95
CA GLN A 532 28.68 -5.90 -7.23
C GLN A 532 27.76 -6.21 -8.41
N HIS A 533 27.13 -7.38 -8.43
CA HIS A 533 26.22 -7.79 -9.52
C HIS A 533 25.03 -6.83 -9.68
N ARG A 534 24.40 -6.40 -8.57
CA ARG A 534 23.26 -5.47 -8.61
C ARG A 534 23.63 -4.10 -9.21
N ARG A 535 24.86 -3.63 -8.98
CA ARG A 535 25.36 -2.38 -9.58
C ARG A 535 25.70 -2.56 -11.04
N GLU A 536 26.30 -3.68 -11.41
CA GLU A 536 26.58 -4.02 -12.81
C GLU A 536 25.28 -4.04 -13.64
N SER A 537 24.13 -4.38 -13.04
CA SER A 537 22.83 -4.21 -13.68
C SER A 537 22.48 -2.75 -14.00
N VAL A 538 22.75 -1.81 -13.08
CA VAL A 538 22.52 -0.36 -13.30
C VAL A 538 23.47 0.19 -14.35
N LEU A 539 24.76 -0.11 -14.21
CA LEU A 539 25.78 0.32 -15.17
C LEU A 539 25.50 -0.25 -16.56
N GLY A 540 25.08 -1.51 -16.64
CA GLY A 540 24.67 -2.14 -17.88
C GLY A 540 23.44 -1.49 -18.51
N TYR A 541 22.45 -1.07 -17.71
CA TYR A 541 21.28 -0.32 -18.19
C TYR A 541 21.69 1.02 -18.82
N ILE A 542 22.55 1.78 -18.13
CA ILE A 542 23.03 3.10 -18.60
C ILE A 542 23.88 2.95 -19.86
N LEU A 543 24.85 2.04 -19.86
CA LEU A 543 25.81 1.88 -20.97
C LEU A 543 25.19 1.28 -22.24
N HIS A 544 24.14 0.45 -22.11
CA HIS A 544 23.41 -0.10 -23.26
C HIS A 544 22.17 0.72 -23.65
N PHE A 545 21.94 1.88 -23.03
CA PHE A 545 20.71 2.63 -23.21
C PHE A 545 20.40 2.94 -24.69
N GLU A 546 21.40 3.41 -25.42
CA GLU A 546 21.28 3.77 -26.85
C GLU A 546 21.23 2.56 -27.79
N ASP A 547 21.76 1.41 -27.39
CA ASP A 547 21.74 0.19 -28.21
C ASP A 547 20.34 -0.47 -28.21
N ASN A 548 19.43 -0.04 -27.31
CA ASN A 548 18.12 -0.65 -27.11
C ASN A 548 16.95 0.05 -27.85
N ASP A 549 17.08 1.30 -28.32
CA ASP A 549 16.05 2.03 -29.07
C ASP A 549 16.64 3.25 -29.81
N GLU A 550 16.59 3.29 -31.15
CA GLU A 550 17.05 4.44 -31.97
C GLU A 550 16.19 5.72 -31.82
N ILE A 551 15.10 5.66 -31.05
CA ILE A 551 14.07 6.70 -30.95
C ILE A 551 14.16 7.49 -29.62
N ARG A 552 14.95 7.03 -28.65
CA ARG A 552 15.04 7.69 -27.32
C ARG A 552 15.98 8.89 -27.35
N GLN A 553 15.66 9.92 -26.55
CA GLN A 553 16.60 11.00 -26.27
C GLN A 553 17.87 10.42 -25.62
N PRO A 554 19.08 10.89 -26.00
CA PRO A 554 20.32 10.43 -25.42
C PRO A 554 20.40 10.81 -23.94
N LEU A 555 21.00 9.95 -23.12
CA LEU A 555 21.26 10.25 -21.71
C LEU A 555 22.28 11.40 -21.58
N SER A 556 22.25 12.11 -20.46
CA SER A 556 23.24 13.14 -20.13
C SER A 556 24.67 12.62 -20.25
N SER A 557 25.51 13.37 -20.97
CA SER A 557 26.92 13.04 -21.17
C SER A 557 27.69 12.91 -19.85
N LYS A 558 27.32 13.66 -18.81
CA LYS A 558 27.87 13.54 -17.45
C LYS A 558 27.62 12.15 -16.86
N ILE A 559 26.39 11.65 -16.96
CA ILE A 559 26.00 10.35 -16.40
C ILE A 559 26.62 9.21 -17.21
N LEU A 560 26.66 9.31 -18.54
CA LEU A 560 27.33 8.33 -19.40
C LEU A 560 28.82 8.23 -19.08
N TYR A 561 29.50 9.38 -18.94
CA TYR A 561 30.91 9.44 -18.55
C TYR A 561 31.13 8.85 -17.15
N ALA A 562 30.31 9.23 -16.17
CA ALA A 562 30.37 8.73 -14.80
C ALA A 562 30.17 7.22 -14.70
N ALA A 563 29.19 6.67 -15.42
CA ALA A 563 28.93 5.22 -15.47
C ALA A 563 30.11 4.46 -16.12
N ALA A 564 30.70 5.01 -17.19
CA ALA A 564 31.89 4.42 -17.82
C ALA A 564 33.09 4.41 -16.87
N CYS A 565 33.36 5.52 -16.18
CA CYS A 565 34.43 5.62 -15.19
C CYS A 565 34.18 4.66 -14.01
N CYS A 566 32.96 4.61 -13.48
CA CYS A 566 32.59 3.67 -12.42
C CYS A 566 32.81 2.20 -12.83
N THR A 567 32.52 1.87 -14.10
CA THR A 567 32.75 0.53 -14.64
C THR A 567 34.24 0.17 -14.69
N ILE A 568 35.11 1.11 -15.10
CA ILE A 568 36.58 0.93 -15.12
C ILE A 568 37.14 0.68 -13.72
N VAL A 569 36.64 1.41 -12.72
CA VAL A 569 37.17 1.37 -11.34
C VAL A 569 36.79 0.11 -10.59
N GLU A 570 35.61 -0.46 -10.81
CA GLU A 570 35.12 -1.56 -9.97
C GLU A 570 34.64 -2.82 -10.69
N SER A 571 34.23 -2.74 -11.95
CA SER A 571 33.68 -3.93 -12.63
C SER A 571 34.80 -4.88 -13.08
N THR A 572 34.54 -6.16 -12.90
CA THR A 572 35.35 -7.26 -13.48
C THR A 572 34.72 -7.83 -14.75
N ASN A 573 33.57 -7.32 -15.17
CA ASN A 573 32.81 -7.80 -16.31
C ASN A 573 33.36 -7.22 -17.61
N THR A 574 34.01 -8.08 -18.41
CA THR A 574 34.66 -7.68 -19.67
C THR A 574 33.68 -7.15 -20.71
N ALA A 575 32.42 -7.61 -20.70
CA ALA A 575 31.39 -7.10 -21.60
C ALA A 575 30.99 -5.66 -21.25
N LEU A 576 30.86 -5.34 -19.96
CA LEU A 576 30.60 -3.98 -19.50
C LEU A 576 31.78 -3.04 -19.76
N LEU A 577 33.02 -3.50 -19.54
CA LEU A 577 34.22 -2.73 -19.86
C LEU A 577 34.32 -2.40 -21.36
N TYR A 578 33.97 -3.37 -22.22
CA TYR A 578 33.92 -3.16 -23.67
C TYR A 578 32.85 -2.13 -24.07
N GLN A 579 31.71 -2.13 -23.38
CA GLN A 579 30.66 -1.14 -23.63
C GLN A 579 31.02 0.24 -23.08
N ALA A 580 31.65 0.33 -21.92
CA ALA A 580 32.22 1.59 -21.41
C ALA A 580 33.22 2.19 -22.42
N HIS A 581 34.10 1.36 -23.01
CA HIS A 581 35.01 1.80 -24.06
C HIS A 581 34.25 2.37 -25.28
N LYS A 582 33.19 1.69 -25.76
CA LYS A 582 32.36 2.20 -26.87
C LYS A 582 31.71 3.54 -26.56
N VAL A 583 31.12 3.68 -25.36
CA VAL A 583 30.49 4.93 -24.92
C VAL A 583 31.52 6.06 -24.84
N LEU A 584 32.71 5.81 -24.28
CA LEU A 584 33.78 6.81 -24.21
C LEU A 584 34.25 7.27 -25.60
N VAL A 585 34.41 6.34 -26.56
CA VAL A 585 34.74 6.70 -27.95
C VAL A 585 33.64 7.56 -28.58
N ARG A 586 32.36 7.25 -28.33
CA ARG A 586 31.23 8.05 -28.82
C ARG A 586 31.24 9.45 -28.22
N LEU A 587 31.39 9.57 -26.89
CA LEU A 587 31.45 10.86 -26.19
C LEU A 587 32.62 11.72 -26.69
N ALA A 588 33.80 11.13 -26.86
CA ALA A 588 34.98 11.81 -27.41
C ALA A 588 34.72 12.32 -28.84
N THR A 589 34.09 11.50 -29.67
CA THR A 589 33.78 11.85 -31.06
C THR A 589 32.74 12.98 -31.14
N ALA A 590 31.73 12.95 -30.27
CA ALA A 590 30.64 13.93 -30.26
C ALA A 590 31.06 15.29 -29.68
N THR A 591 31.94 15.31 -28.68
CA THR A 591 32.28 16.52 -27.92
C THR A 591 33.69 17.07 -28.19
N GLY A 592 34.59 16.24 -28.72
CA GLY A 592 36.01 16.56 -28.88
C GLY A 592 36.84 16.43 -27.60
N ALA A 593 36.28 15.86 -26.51
CA ALA A 593 36.98 15.70 -25.24
C ALA A 593 38.13 14.70 -25.29
N ASP A 594 39.21 14.98 -24.54
CA ASP A 594 40.32 14.05 -24.34
C ASP A 594 39.99 13.03 -23.24
N VAL A 595 39.73 11.80 -23.68
CA VAL A 595 39.46 10.62 -22.83
C VAL A 595 40.52 9.51 -23.00
N THR A 596 41.73 9.87 -23.42
CA THR A 596 42.78 8.89 -23.77
C THR A 596 43.22 8.05 -22.57
N ASP A 597 43.27 8.66 -21.38
CA ASP A 597 43.61 7.96 -20.13
C ASP A 597 42.56 6.91 -19.78
N GLU A 598 41.28 7.26 -19.87
CA GLU A 598 40.13 6.39 -19.61
C GLU A 598 40.11 5.20 -20.57
N LEU A 599 40.27 5.46 -21.88
CA LEU A 599 40.29 4.41 -22.90
C LEU A 599 41.42 3.40 -22.69
N SER A 600 42.60 3.87 -22.26
CA SER A 600 43.73 2.99 -21.95
C SER A 600 43.42 2.04 -20.78
N LYS A 601 42.55 2.47 -19.87
CA LYS A 601 42.18 1.74 -18.64
C LYS A 601 41.00 0.80 -18.82
N CYS A 602 40.24 0.88 -19.91
CA CYS A 602 39.15 -0.08 -20.20
C CYS A 602 39.63 -1.53 -20.42
N SER A 603 40.91 -1.74 -20.70
CA SER A 603 41.47 -3.07 -20.98
C SER A 603 41.90 -3.84 -19.72
N ILE A 604 41.94 -3.17 -18.55
CA ILE A 604 42.42 -3.73 -17.29
C ILE A 604 41.40 -3.39 -16.19
N SER A 605 40.91 -4.41 -15.46
CA SER A 605 39.93 -4.20 -14.38
C SER A 605 40.54 -3.49 -13.18
N LYS A 606 39.77 -2.64 -12.49
CA LYS A 606 40.12 -1.99 -11.22
C LYS A 606 41.23 -0.93 -11.32
N ASN A 607 41.09 -0.04 -12.29
CA ASN A 607 42.01 1.10 -12.46
C ASN A 607 41.48 2.36 -11.76
N LYS A 608 42.39 3.27 -11.38
CA LYS A 608 42.03 4.62 -10.93
C LYS A 608 42.17 5.61 -12.08
N ILE A 609 41.26 6.57 -12.20
CA ILE A 609 41.33 7.66 -13.18
C ILE A 609 41.59 8.95 -12.42
N ALA A 610 42.59 9.72 -12.86
CA ALA A 610 42.98 10.95 -12.20
C ALA A 610 41.96 12.07 -12.49
N SER A 611 41.89 13.07 -11.61
CA SER A 611 41.11 14.28 -11.86
C SER A 611 41.59 15.01 -13.13
N LYS A 612 40.66 15.55 -13.91
CA LYS A 612 40.97 16.39 -15.09
C LYS A 612 41.60 17.72 -14.66
N SER A 613 42.53 18.24 -15.46
CA SER A 613 43.14 19.56 -15.24
C SER A 613 42.17 20.69 -15.58
N ALA A 614 42.45 21.92 -15.13
CA ALA A 614 41.60 23.08 -15.42
C ALA A 614 41.43 23.30 -16.95
N GLU A 615 42.49 23.08 -17.73
CA GLU A 615 42.44 23.22 -19.19
C GLU A 615 41.53 22.18 -19.85
N ALA A 616 41.49 20.96 -19.31
CA ALA A 616 40.60 19.90 -19.79
C ALA A 616 39.14 20.14 -19.38
N LEU A 617 38.93 20.72 -18.20
CA LEU A 617 37.60 21.10 -17.71
C LEU A 617 37.01 22.27 -18.52
N ASP A 618 37.82 23.25 -18.93
CA ASP A 618 37.38 24.39 -19.74
C ASP A 618 37.48 24.12 -21.26
N GLY A 619 37.99 22.96 -21.65
CA GLY A 619 38.16 22.53 -23.03
C GLY A 619 36.89 21.94 -23.67
N PRO A 620 37.00 21.47 -24.93
CA PRO A 620 35.89 20.81 -25.62
C PRO A 620 35.36 19.60 -24.83
N GLY A 621 34.04 19.57 -24.60
CA GLY A 621 33.38 18.52 -23.82
C GLY A 621 33.58 18.61 -22.31
N GLY A 622 34.19 19.67 -21.80
CA GLY A 622 34.43 19.91 -20.38
C GLY A 622 33.20 19.81 -19.48
N GLN A 623 32.00 20.08 -20.02
CA GLN A 623 30.72 19.94 -19.35
C GLN A 623 30.35 18.50 -18.96
N MET A 624 31.01 17.48 -19.53
CA MET A 624 30.78 16.08 -19.14
C MET A 624 31.54 15.70 -17.85
N PHE A 625 32.57 16.46 -17.49
CA PHE A 625 33.41 16.19 -16.34
C PHE A 625 32.86 16.87 -15.09
N GLU A 626 32.91 16.19 -13.95
CA GLU A 626 32.48 16.76 -12.68
C GLU A 626 33.51 17.77 -12.16
N ARG A 627 33.02 18.92 -11.71
CA ARG A 627 33.79 19.97 -11.03
C ARG A 627 33.37 20.04 -9.57
N CYS A 628 34.31 20.40 -8.71
CA CYS A 628 34.02 20.60 -7.31
C CYS A 628 33.32 21.94 -7.07
N ASP A 629 32.11 21.94 -6.51
CA ASP A 629 31.34 23.18 -6.28
C ASP A 629 31.99 24.13 -5.25
N ILE A 630 32.97 23.62 -4.49
CA ILE A 630 33.71 24.39 -3.47
C ILE A 630 34.94 25.09 -4.06
N CYS A 631 35.62 24.49 -5.04
CA CYS A 631 36.95 24.94 -5.49
C CYS A 631 37.22 24.81 -6.99
N ASP A 632 36.21 24.42 -7.78
CA ASP A 632 36.22 24.22 -9.23
C ASP A 632 37.21 23.16 -9.76
N ALA A 633 37.94 22.49 -8.87
CA ALA A 633 38.88 21.43 -9.25
C ALA A 633 38.15 20.18 -9.78
N GLY A 634 38.80 19.45 -10.68
CA GLY A 634 38.28 18.18 -11.19
C GLY A 634 38.17 17.12 -10.10
N ILE A 635 37.18 16.23 -10.26
CA ILE A 635 36.95 15.09 -9.37
C ILE A 635 37.58 13.82 -9.95
N ASP A 636 38.29 13.07 -9.12
CA ASP A 636 38.94 11.82 -9.52
C ASP A 636 38.03 10.58 -9.37
N TRP A 637 38.49 9.45 -9.90
CA TRP A 637 37.79 8.17 -9.81
C TRP A 637 38.70 7.08 -9.26
N TYR A 638 38.58 6.82 -7.96
CA TYR A 638 39.23 5.70 -7.27
C TYR A 638 38.26 4.78 -6.53
N SER A 639 37.04 5.25 -6.32
CA SER A 639 35.95 4.56 -5.64
C SER A 639 34.64 4.92 -6.32
N SER A 640 33.68 4.02 -6.20
CA SER A 640 32.32 4.21 -6.68
C SER A 640 31.35 4.68 -5.58
N GLN A 641 31.81 4.76 -4.33
CA GLN A 641 31.03 5.18 -3.16
C GLN A 641 31.47 6.56 -2.67
N GLU A 642 32.73 6.90 -2.96
CA GLU A 642 33.39 8.11 -2.50
C GLU A 642 34.02 8.81 -3.71
N ALA A 643 34.00 10.14 -3.69
CA ALA A 643 34.60 11.01 -4.69
C ALA A 643 35.52 12.00 -3.98
N GLN A 644 36.68 12.29 -4.56
CA GLN A 644 37.60 13.31 -4.05
C GLN A 644 37.98 14.28 -5.17
N CYS A 645 37.95 15.58 -4.88
CA CYS A 645 38.49 16.57 -5.83
C CYS A 645 40.01 16.69 -5.68
N ALA A 646 40.69 17.25 -6.68
CA ALA A 646 42.15 17.39 -6.69
C ALA A 646 42.73 18.20 -5.49
N THR A 647 41.92 19.04 -4.84
CA THR A 647 42.31 19.82 -3.66
C THR A 647 42.01 19.11 -2.33
N GLY A 648 41.24 18.01 -2.35
CA GLY A 648 41.03 17.13 -1.21
C GLY A 648 39.63 17.11 -0.60
N HIS A 649 38.65 17.89 -1.09
CA HIS A 649 37.25 17.77 -0.64
C HIS A 649 36.67 16.40 -1.03
N ILE A 650 35.93 15.78 -0.11
CA ILE A 650 35.38 14.42 -0.23
C ILE A 650 33.85 14.48 -0.25
N PHE A 651 33.25 13.69 -1.15
CA PHE A 651 31.80 13.59 -1.35
C PHE A 651 31.36 12.13 -1.46
N VAL A 652 30.09 11.86 -1.16
CA VAL A 652 29.47 10.56 -1.42
C VAL A 652 29.04 10.49 -2.89
N ARG A 653 29.22 9.34 -3.54
CA ARG A 653 28.70 9.11 -4.89
C ARG A 653 27.29 8.52 -4.85
N CYS A 654 26.42 8.98 -5.74
CA CYS A 654 25.09 8.44 -5.91
C CYS A 654 25.16 6.97 -6.36
N GLY A 655 24.40 6.10 -5.68
CA GLY A 655 24.35 4.67 -6.01
C GLY A 655 23.74 4.30 -7.38
N VAL A 656 23.09 5.24 -8.08
CA VAL A 656 22.50 5.03 -9.42
C VAL A 656 23.28 5.78 -10.50
N THR A 657 23.47 7.09 -10.36
CA THR A 657 24.09 7.94 -11.40
C THR A 657 25.62 7.96 -11.33
N SER A 658 26.20 7.46 -10.24
CA SER A 658 27.64 7.51 -9.93
C SER A 658 28.24 8.92 -9.76
N LEU A 659 27.46 9.99 -9.93
CA LEU A 659 27.89 11.37 -9.71
C LEU A 659 28.12 11.66 -8.22
N ALA A 660 29.02 12.59 -7.92
CA ALA A 660 29.25 13.13 -6.60
C ALA A 660 28.07 13.98 -6.13
N ILE A 661 27.62 13.76 -4.89
CA ILE A 661 26.58 14.53 -4.24
C ILE A 661 27.27 15.66 -3.45
N GLN A 662 27.21 16.88 -3.98
CA GLN A 662 27.98 18.02 -3.46
C GLN A 662 27.15 19.01 -2.64
N ASP A 663 25.83 19.09 -2.90
CA ASP A 663 24.93 20.06 -2.26
C ASP A 663 24.15 19.50 -1.05
N PRO A 664 24.10 20.23 0.08
CA PRO A 664 23.22 19.91 1.19
C PRO A 664 21.75 19.96 0.76
N GLY A 665 21.06 18.82 0.78
CA GLY A 665 19.65 18.70 0.39
C GLY A 665 19.41 18.24 -1.06
N ALA A 666 20.49 18.05 -1.84
CA ALA A 666 20.42 17.40 -3.16
C ALA A 666 20.43 15.86 -3.06
N SER A 667 20.30 15.30 -1.85
CA SER A 667 20.29 13.87 -1.61
C SER A 667 18.93 13.34 -1.13
N LYS A 668 18.69 12.07 -1.40
CA LYS A 668 17.68 11.22 -0.79
C LYS A 668 18.38 9.96 -0.28
N LEU A 669 17.84 9.38 0.78
CA LEU A 669 18.42 8.24 1.49
C LEU A 669 17.57 6.99 1.28
N CYS A 670 18.20 5.83 1.24
CA CYS A 670 17.48 4.57 1.42
C CYS A 670 16.98 4.46 2.86
N SER A 671 15.69 4.23 3.07
CA SER A 671 15.14 4.07 4.43
C SER A 671 15.78 2.90 5.17
N SER A 672 16.05 1.78 4.50
CA SER A 672 16.61 0.58 5.13
C SER A 672 18.10 0.66 5.45
N CYS A 673 18.96 0.98 4.46
CA CYS A 673 20.42 0.94 4.63
C CYS A 673 21.09 2.32 4.78
N GLY A 674 20.34 3.42 4.67
CA GLY A 674 20.88 4.79 4.84
C GLY A 674 21.74 5.31 3.68
N ARG A 675 21.91 4.54 2.60
CA ARG A 675 22.77 4.96 1.48
C ARG A 675 22.19 6.15 0.72
N GLU A 676 23.07 7.06 0.28
CA GLU A 676 22.70 8.31 -0.38
C GLU A 676 22.56 8.18 -1.90
N TYR A 677 21.60 8.91 -2.44
CA TYR A 677 21.29 9.03 -3.85
C TYR A 677 21.01 10.48 -4.18
N LEU A 678 21.25 10.92 -5.41
CA LEU A 678 20.78 12.23 -5.84
C LEU A 678 19.25 12.31 -5.77
N ASN A 679 18.76 13.49 -5.43
CA ASN A 679 17.34 13.83 -5.46
C ASN A 679 17.06 14.65 -6.72
N GLU A 680 16.34 14.05 -7.66
CA GLU A 680 15.94 14.62 -8.95
C GLU A 680 15.16 15.93 -8.84
N ASP A 681 14.46 16.15 -7.73
CA ASP A 681 13.72 17.38 -7.47
C ASP A 681 14.59 18.52 -6.91
N GLY A 682 15.79 18.19 -6.42
CA GLY A 682 16.76 19.15 -5.91
C GLY A 682 17.78 19.63 -6.95
N ILE A 683 17.77 19.05 -8.15
CA ILE A 683 18.69 19.45 -9.24
C ILE A 683 18.20 20.78 -9.83
N GLU A 684 19.09 21.77 -9.88
CA GLU A 684 18.77 23.08 -10.44
C GLU A 684 18.32 23.00 -11.91
N SER A 685 17.30 23.78 -12.28
CA SER A 685 16.69 23.77 -13.62
C SER A 685 17.62 24.23 -14.76
N PHE A 686 18.86 24.62 -14.47
CA PHE A 686 19.84 25.06 -15.48
C PHE A 686 20.49 23.90 -16.24
N GLU A 687 20.34 22.65 -15.79
CA GLU A 687 20.79 21.43 -16.50
C GLU A 687 19.61 20.47 -16.80
N PRO A 688 18.71 20.82 -17.74
CA PRO A 688 17.49 20.04 -18.00
C PRO A 688 17.80 18.60 -18.42
N ASP A 689 18.80 18.40 -19.28
CA ASP A 689 19.23 17.07 -19.74
C ASP A 689 19.66 16.15 -18.58
N LEU A 690 20.31 16.72 -17.55
CA LEU A 690 20.73 15.97 -16.36
C LEU A 690 19.52 15.62 -15.50
N GLN A 691 18.61 16.58 -15.29
CA GLN A 691 17.39 16.36 -14.51
C GLN A 691 16.50 15.28 -15.14
N ASP A 692 16.28 15.34 -16.44
CA ASP A 692 15.45 14.37 -17.18
C ASP A 692 16.08 12.97 -17.16
N THR A 693 17.41 12.89 -17.33
CA THR A 693 18.15 11.64 -17.21
C THR A 693 18.03 11.05 -15.79
N CYS A 694 18.16 11.88 -14.75
CA CYS A 694 17.99 11.46 -13.36
C CYS A 694 16.56 10.94 -13.10
N ARG A 695 15.53 11.67 -13.55
CA ARG A 695 14.12 11.24 -13.42
C ARG A 695 13.90 9.87 -14.08
N MET A 696 14.38 9.70 -15.31
CA MET A 696 14.28 8.42 -16.03
C MET A 696 14.98 7.27 -15.28
N LEU A 697 16.19 7.51 -14.78
CA LEU A 697 16.94 6.49 -14.04
C LEU A 697 16.29 6.16 -12.69
N PHE A 698 15.74 7.13 -11.98
CA PHE A 698 15.03 6.88 -10.72
C PHE A 698 13.61 6.33 -10.92
N ASP A 699 13.01 6.48 -12.10
CA ASP A 699 11.81 5.73 -12.47
C ASP A 699 12.14 4.27 -12.77
N ALA A 700 13.27 3.99 -13.44
CA ALA A 700 13.75 2.63 -13.68
C ALA A 700 14.20 1.95 -12.38
N PHE A 701 15.03 2.63 -11.58
CA PHE A 701 15.57 2.17 -10.31
C PHE A 701 14.92 2.92 -9.15
N ASP A 702 13.64 2.65 -8.94
CA ASP A 702 12.77 3.34 -7.98
C ASP A 702 12.84 2.79 -6.53
N THR A 703 13.76 1.84 -6.30
CA THR A 703 14.16 1.33 -4.98
C THR A 703 15.67 1.26 -4.90
N CYS A 704 16.21 1.27 -3.68
CA CYS A 704 17.63 1.11 -3.41
C CYS A 704 18.19 -0.15 -4.09
N VAL A 705 19.10 0.05 -5.06
CA VAL A 705 19.75 -1.02 -5.83
C VAL A 705 20.44 -2.06 -4.93
N TYR A 706 20.83 -1.69 -3.71
CA TYR A 706 21.58 -2.56 -2.81
C TYR A 706 20.71 -3.42 -1.91
N CYS A 707 19.60 -2.89 -1.39
CA CYS A 707 18.77 -3.60 -0.40
C CYS A 707 17.27 -3.61 -0.73
N ASN A 708 16.87 -3.06 -1.88
CA ASN A 708 15.48 -2.86 -2.30
C ASN A 708 14.63 -2.00 -1.35
N GLY A 709 15.26 -1.33 -0.37
CA GLY A 709 14.61 -0.35 0.49
C GLY A 709 14.12 0.86 -0.29
N LYS A 710 13.02 1.47 0.16
CA LYS A 710 12.43 2.64 -0.50
C LYS A 710 13.20 3.91 -0.14
N TYR A 711 13.15 4.89 -1.03
CA TYR A 711 13.78 6.18 -0.77
C TYR A 711 12.97 7.02 0.25
N GLN A 712 13.67 7.92 0.91
CA GLN A 712 13.15 9.01 1.74
C GLN A 712 14.06 10.23 1.60
N VAL A 713 13.50 11.42 1.76
CA VAL A 713 14.29 12.66 1.86
C VAL A 713 14.59 12.93 3.31
#